data_AF-A0A7T1AKB6-F1
#
_entry.id   AF-A0A7T1AKB6-F1
#
_cell.length_a   1.000
_cell.length_b   1.000
_cell.length_c   1.000
_cell.angle_alpha   90.00
_cell.angle_beta   90.00
_cell.angle_gamma   90.00
#
_symmetry.space_group_name_H-M   'P 1'
#
loop_
_entity.id
_entity.type
_entity.pdbx_description
1 polymer ?
#
loop_
_entity_poly.entity_id
_entity_poly.type
_entity_poly.pdbx_seq_one_letter_code
_entity_poly.pdbx_strand_id
1 'polypeptide(L)'
;MNMKLIGIIVFLVFYLFILQEAWAKKDSSKETALFEINAETQKIISLKKDVVSSLALNFISVTTDQPIYWTNEEVHLKLICPIRPHSSFNLLLQKKDSTPQEIGPVTLNEAGILVETILSGKEKKLEAGEYRIEVHSEDGSLSGYASFSVVEGALGAVSFAHDFKEVTSAEELGSTLGAWFLGNAAGAGLRWGNGLNVKNEIRIFNQPFEGEAVIKSRCYLPGCDGIEAGPPVYIDIKKGQLETVLDVGGHSGPFEIEVITEKGTIRYLFSRSGHIERQAIPVSSRLTNSFSVSLAPYQESTPLLGRGLYVIEGEHQDQDPVELPSVITNQNQKLELQIKQKIINSRLFLLFPDKKGNFQVEEVKINETLDKGQKILLDVQSPMTFIAIGGFIENQAEIFEGWAMIFTETTFDIGIKIPNEGHPLQKSIIEISIFDRFNHHPLLAYGILEVFDNRVASKSPREPLISALGDSFRNLSNYLVSWRDWTGIIREERPAKGLLNQIATLFMSKDAAAPSSTADDYKMETPLSALSASEEINITTESVPQETIREGEKKVVYCGIFQTDQRGKAKILVELPPQIGRCTARVVVIDQFDYQEKTQMIDVQKKNYIEVDFPNIIIPGAMLNPQIQVVNTELNSLILKISGAGLAKPVTFTIEPGTTNPSFQMTGENYGSLLFELLGTQGKIFDQRVVEIHNVESFPTTFTDIFVSEGNPVLIEPHRRIAAFSNPAQLLRGMVTTIETNIYSWFGHAEAVSASCALRALLLTAIEKNLIDDEGMAKTLISEVIKGVNDLDSVFMDTSSNLIAPYPGLKGEPLWSIWVMKNLSIMISALKNSSKLMEELEPTLDKAQNLVNIIIAELKKRHYPIKEEGYFDPEENQNDLIPIEIDGKVVYKTITDKAVVHWFVEKIWPVYFDAPVKNMRDINLKFITAYDTYRFLRAFERSGVYYYLLLNAKALFLQNDPRFYEVFKTIAKGMILTQDPGMIQGPALLGGVYSSPNTMVKFLELLLLMMEKNDILANPVLHLEMDGKTQTTSLGDKPFVLEPIEVPVKLTSPNYVIYQADRNESISLFHYLTDEKPFFSVTTSRNYFSVGEEGTIRIELDYDKDPSEYYALVVAPSVLSIRQTTDLLSDYKGQIIYGQKTLGGVKMQMITAPFRGAREMVLEVEGTYQGKSEGLVLVRHISNPNIIQAVKIPAISVQ
;
A
#
# COMPACT_ATOMS: atom_id res chain seq x y z
N MET A 1 33.55 -73.75 -23.01
CA MET A 1 32.44 -72.77 -23.03
C MET A 1 32.08 -72.52 -24.49
N ASN A 2 30.85 -72.85 -24.89
CA ASN A 2 30.49 -73.06 -26.30
C ASN A 2 30.08 -71.72 -26.96
N MET A 3 30.79 -71.26 -28.00
CA MET A 3 30.52 -69.98 -28.68
C MET A 3 29.08 -69.84 -29.19
N LYS A 4 28.40 -70.97 -29.48
CA LYS A 4 26.97 -70.97 -29.83
C LYS A 4 26.06 -70.55 -28.67
N LEU A 5 26.44 -70.86 -27.44
CA LEU A 5 25.65 -70.47 -26.25
C LEU A 5 25.77 -68.97 -25.98
N ILE A 6 26.97 -68.39 -26.19
CA ILE A 6 27.19 -66.94 -26.05
C ILE A 6 26.42 -66.19 -27.14
N GLY A 7 26.45 -66.66 -28.39
CA GLY A 7 25.67 -66.06 -29.48
C GLY A 7 24.16 -66.08 -29.21
N ILE A 8 23.62 -67.18 -28.66
CA ILE A 8 22.21 -67.28 -28.30
C ILE A 8 21.87 -66.36 -27.13
N ILE A 9 22.72 -66.28 -26.10
CA ILE A 9 22.49 -65.38 -24.96
C ILE A 9 22.54 -63.92 -25.39
N VAL A 10 23.50 -63.52 -26.23
CA VAL A 10 23.57 -62.16 -26.77
C VAL A 10 22.35 -61.84 -27.63
N PHE A 11 21.89 -62.78 -28.46
CA PHE A 11 20.70 -62.57 -29.27
C PHE A 11 19.42 -62.50 -28.42
N LEU A 12 19.33 -63.30 -27.35
CA LEU A 12 18.19 -63.32 -26.44
C LEU A 12 18.16 -62.08 -25.55
N VAL A 13 19.32 -61.58 -25.12
CA VAL A 13 19.46 -60.30 -24.40
C VAL A 13 19.13 -59.13 -25.32
N PHE A 14 19.59 -59.14 -26.58
CA PHE A 14 19.25 -58.10 -27.55
C PHE A 14 17.76 -58.12 -27.93
N TYR A 15 17.17 -59.31 -28.06
CA TYR A 15 15.73 -59.48 -28.30
C TYR A 15 14.88 -59.07 -27.09
N LEU A 16 15.34 -59.35 -25.87
CA LEU A 16 14.74 -58.84 -24.63
C LEU A 16 14.88 -57.32 -24.50
N PHE A 17 16.01 -56.73 -24.92
CA PHE A 17 16.22 -55.28 -24.92
C PHE A 17 15.28 -54.58 -25.92
N ILE A 18 15.10 -55.16 -27.12
CA ILE A 18 14.16 -54.66 -28.12
C ILE A 18 12.70 -54.85 -27.66
N LEU A 19 12.37 -55.97 -27.00
CA LEU A 19 11.04 -56.17 -26.41
C LEU A 19 10.78 -55.23 -25.24
N GLN A 20 11.81 -54.90 -24.45
CA GLN A 20 11.72 -53.96 -23.34
C GLN A 20 11.59 -52.51 -23.84
N GLU A 21 12.24 -52.13 -24.96
CA GLU A 21 11.97 -50.87 -25.66
C GLU A 21 10.61 -50.84 -26.37
N ALA A 22 10.12 -51.99 -26.87
CA ALA A 22 8.80 -52.08 -27.51
C ALA A 22 7.63 -52.17 -26.51
N TRP A 23 7.89 -52.56 -25.25
CA TRP A 23 6.90 -52.64 -24.16
C TRP A 23 7.02 -51.50 -23.14
N ALA A 24 8.11 -50.74 -23.16
CA ALA A 24 8.12 -49.40 -22.57
C ALA A 24 7.20 -48.52 -23.42
N LYS A 25 5.89 -48.52 -23.11
CA LYS A 25 5.02 -47.42 -23.53
C LYS A 25 5.70 -46.13 -23.09
N LYS A 26 6.27 -45.39 -24.03
CA LYS A 26 6.49 -43.95 -23.85
C LYS A 26 5.14 -43.40 -23.43
N ASP A 27 5.05 -42.77 -22.26
CA ASP A 27 3.88 -41.98 -21.93
C ASP A 27 3.71 -40.97 -23.08
N SER A 28 2.65 -41.16 -23.87
CA SER A 28 2.31 -40.33 -25.03
C SER A 28 1.62 -39.03 -24.60
N SER A 29 1.55 -38.78 -23.29
CA SER A 29 1.08 -37.53 -22.70
C SER A 29 2.15 -36.45 -22.88
N LYS A 30 1.71 -35.27 -23.32
CA LYS A 30 2.49 -34.03 -23.36
C LYS A 30 1.70 -32.96 -22.63
N GLU A 31 2.40 -32.04 -22.00
CA GLU A 31 1.78 -30.87 -21.39
C GLU A 31 1.95 -29.65 -22.29
N THR A 32 0.92 -28.81 -22.28
CA THR A 32 0.92 -27.47 -22.85
C THR A 32 0.65 -26.45 -21.74
N ALA A 33 0.50 -25.16 -22.10
CA ALA A 33 0.18 -24.13 -21.12
C ALA A 33 -1.19 -24.35 -20.44
N LEU A 34 -2.15 -24.94 -21.16
CA LEU A 34 -3.53 -25.15 -20.68
C LEU A 34 -3.87 -26.62 -20.41
N PHE A 35 -3.37 -27.56 -21.21
CA PHE A 35 -3.89 -28.91 -21.28
C PHE A 35 -2.82 -29.99 -21.08
N GLU A 36 -3.26 -31.13 -20.56
CA GLU A 36 -2.56 -32.39 -20.75
C GLU A 36 -3.14 -33.06 -22.00
N ILE A 37 -2.28 -33.43 -22.95
CA ILE A 37 -2.70 -33.93 -24.27
C ILE A 37 -2.04 -35.26 -24.61
N ASN A 38 -2.76 -36.11 -25.36
CA ASN A 38 -2.18 -37.26 -26.02
C ASN A 38 -1.84 -36.89 -27.46
N ALA A 39 -0.53 -36.69 -27.73
CA ALA A 39 -0.07 -36.20 -29.03
C ALA A 39 -0.25 -37.23 -30.17
N GLU A 40 -0.25 -38.53 -29.87
CA GLU A 40 -0.41 -39.59 -30.88
C GLU A 40 -1.86 -39.76 -31.32
N THR A 41 -2.80 -39.65 -30.39
CA THR A 41 -4.24 -39.77 -30.66
C THR A 41 -4.91 -38.42 -30.93
N GLN A 42 -4.16 -37.32 -30.84
CA GLN A 42 -4.65 -35.95 -30.99
C GLN A 42 -5.84 -35.68 -30.07
N LYS A 43 -5.74 -36.03 -28.79
CA LYS A 43 -6.81 -35.83 -27.80
C LYS A 43 -6.35 -34.99 -26.63
N ILE A 44 -7.21 -34.08 -26.18
CA ILE A 44 -7.05 -33.42 -24.89
C ILE A 44 -7.52 -34.37 -23.79
N ILE A 45 -6.68 -34.62 -22.79
CA ILE A 45 -6.95 -35.49 -21.65
C ILE A 45 -7.70 -34.68 -20.58
N SER A 46 -7.11 -33.57 -20.12
CA SER A 46 -7.66 -32.72 -19.07
C SER A 46 -7.05 -31.32 -19.09
N LEU A 47 -7.67 -30.39 -18.37
CA LEU A 47 -7.07 -29.11 -18.00
C LEU A 47 -5.92 -29.33 -17.02
N LYS A 48 -4.83 -28.57 -17.15
CA LYS A 48 -3.69 -28.64 -16.24
C LYS A 48 -4.07 -28.16 -14.84
N LYS A 49 -3.62 -28.87 -13.81
CA LYS A 49 -3.91 -28.55 -12.40
C LYS A 49 -3.41 -27.16 -12.00
N ASP A 50 -2.26 -26.75 -12.53
CA ASP A 50 -1.63 -25.46 -12.23
C ASP A 50 -2.47 -24.26 -12.67
N VAL A 51 -3.28 -24.41 -13.73
CA VAL A 51 -4.24 -23.38 -14.17
C VAL A 51 -5.29 -23.13 -13.08
N VAL A 52 -5.74 -24.19 -12.43
CA VAL A 52 -6.74 -24.13 -11.35
C VAL A 52 -6.13 -23.54 -10.08
N SER A 53 -4.92 -23.97 -9.71
CA SER A 53 -4.26 -23.48 -8.48
C SER A 53 -3.76 -22.04 -8.58
N SER A 54 -3.54 -21.53 -9.79
CA SER A 54 -3.18 -20.13 -10.07
C SER A 54 -4.34 -19.14 -9.84
N LEU A 55 -5.57 -19.64 -9.71
CA LEU A 55 -6.76 -18.85 -9.41
C LEU A 55 -7.17 -19.01 -7.93
N ALA A 56 -7.26 -17.89 -7.24
CA ALA A 56 -7.89 -17.80 -5.93
C ALA A 56 -8.53 -16.41 -5.78
N LEU A 57 -9.64 -16.33 -5.04
CA LEU A 57 -10.30 -15.05 -4.76
C LEU A 57 -10.44 -14.85 -3.26
N ASN A 58 -9.49 -14.11 -2.67
CA ASN A 58 -9.51 -13.70 -1.27
C ASN A 58 -10.51 -12.55 -1.07
N PHE A 59 -11.80 -12.87 -1.14
CA PHE A 59 -12.88 -11.88 -1.22
C PHE A 59 -13.28 -11.34 0.16
N ILE A 60 -12.40 -10.53 0.75
CA ILE A 60 -12.58 -9.86 2.03
C ILE A 60 -12.19 -8.39 1.92
N SER A 61 -12.92 -7.53 2.63
CA SER A 61 -12.60 -6.10 2.77
C SER A 61 -12.56 -5.72 4.23
N VAL A 62 -11.43 -5.11 4.63
CA VAL A 62 -11.18 -4.60 5.97
C VAL A 62 -10.79 -3.14 5.81
N THR A 63 -11.65 -2.24 6.30
CA THR A 63 -11.41 -0.80 6.22
C THR A 63 -11.92 -0.12 7.47
N THR A 64 -11.42 1.07 7.77
CA THR A 64 -12.00 1.97 8.76
C THR A 64 -12.78 3.09 8.07
N ASP A 65 -13.67 3.78 8.78
CA ASP A 65 -14.44 4.91 8.26
C ASP A 65 -13.55 6.08 7.83
N GLN A 66 -12.43 6.29 8.51
CA GLN A 66 -11.39 7.26 8.17
C GLN A 66 -9.98 6.68 8.32
N PRO A 67 -8.98 7.23 7.62
CA PRO A 67 -7.58 6.90 7.86
C PRO A 67 -6.94 7.75 8.96
N ILE A 68 -7.52 8.91 9.31
CA ILE A 68 -6.99 9.84 10.32
C ILE A 68 -8.10 10.27 11.26
N TYR A 69 -7.87 10.08 12.56
CA TYR A 69 -8.78 10.40 13.64
C TYR A 69 -8.22 11.48 14.56
N TRP A 70 -9.12 12.27 15.13
CA TRP A 70 -8.80 13.09 16.29
C TRP A 70 -8.91 12.29 17.57
N THR A 71 -8.29 12.80 18.62
CA THR A 71 -8.18 12.08 19.89
C THR A 71 -9.53 11.88 20.61
N ASN A 72 -10.59 12.57 20.19
CA ASN A 72 -11.94 12.51 20.75
C ASN A 72 -12.96 11.78 19.85
N GLU A 73 -12.52 11.16 18.75
CA GLU A 73 -13.41 10.53 17.77
C GLU A 73 -13.64 9.03 18.01
N GLU A 74 -14.66 8.49 17.34
CA GLU A 74 -14.92 7.05 17.29
C GLU A 74 -14.25 6.45 16.04
N VAL A 75 -13.70 5.25 16.18
CA VAL A 75 -13.11 4.49 15.07
C VAL A 75 -14.04 3.34 14.73
N HIS A 76 -14.62 3.34 13.53
CA HIS A 76 -15.51 2.29 13.05
C HIS A 76 -14.78 1.35 12.08
N LEU A 77 -14.69 0.07 12.45
CA LEU A 77 -14.25 -1.01 11.58
C LEU A 77 -15.40 -1.43 10.66
N LYS A 78 -15.16 -1.44 9.34
CA LYS A 78 -16.01 -2.03 8.32
C LYS A 78 -15.36 -3.33 7.84
N LEU A 79 -16.02 -4.45 8.09
CA LEU A 79 -15.59 -5.77 7.66
C LEU A 79 -16.63 -6.36 6.71
N ILE A 80 -16.20 -6.78 5.52
CA ILE A 80 -17.08 -7.33 4.49
C ILE A 80 -16.47 -8.61 3.93
N CYS A 81 -17.18 -9.73 4.08
CA CYS A 81 -16.87 -11.01 3.46
C CYS A 81 -18.19 -11.64 2.96
N PRO A 82 -18.72 -11.17 1.81
CA PRO A 82 -20.08 -11.49 1.38
C PRO A 82 -20.27 -12.94 0.93
N ILE A 83 -19.17 -13.64 0.63
CA ILE A 83 -19.17 -15.06 0.28
C ILE A 83 -19.29 -15.98 1.51
N ARG A 84 -19.04 -15.45 2.72
CA ARG A 84 -19.07 -16.21 3.98
C ARG A 84 -19.96 -15.54 5.05
N PRO A 85 -21.27 -15.38 4.80
CA PRO A 85 -22.19 -14.78 5.75
C PRO A 85 -22.20 -15.55 7.08
N HIS A 86 -22.49 -14.86 8.17
CA HIS A 86 -22.48 -15.42 9.54
C HIS A 86 -21.14 -15.98 10.04
N SER A 87 -20.03 -15.74 9.33
CA SER A 87 -18.72 -16.18 9.79
C SER A 87 -18.23 -15.33 10.95
N SER A 88 -17.52 -15.97 11.88
CA SER A 88 -16.87 -15.31 13.01
C SER A 88 -15.40 -14.99 12.69
N PHE A 89 -14.97 -13.81 13.14
CA PHE A 89 -13.62 -13.28 12.98
C PHE A 89 -13.07 -12.84 14.33
N ASN A 90 -11.79 -13.10 14.56
CA ASN A 90 -11.05 -12.57 15.69
C ASN A 90 -10.39 -11.26 15.29
N LEU A 91 -10.49 -10.25 16.16
CA LEU A 91 -9.94 -8.92 15.95
C LEU A 91 -8.71 -8.69 16.81
N LEU A 92 -7.62 -8.23 16.20
CA LEU A 92 -6.36 -7.88 16.87
C LEU A 92 -6.00 -6.42 16.60
N LEU A 93 -6.19 -5.56 17.59
CA LEU A 93 -5.85 -4.13 17.54
C LEU A 93 -4.48 -3.88 18.14
N GLN A 94 -3.62 -3.13 17.46
CA GLN A 94 -2.28 -2.81 17.92
C GLN A 94 -1.92 -1.37 17.56
N LYS A 95 -1.52 -0.55 18.54
CA LYS A 95 -0.71 0.65 18.24
C LYS A 95 0.70 0.14 17.87
N LYS A 96 1.27 0.58 16.75
CA LYS A 96 2.42 -0.11 16.09
C LYS A 96 3.62 -0.38 17.02
N ASP A 97 3.87 0.51 17.98
CA ASP A 97 4.94 0.41 18.98
C ASP A 97 4.52 -0.29 20.29
N SER A 98 3.35 -0.92 20.36
CA SER A 98 2.77 -1.52 21.58
C SER A 98 2.38 -2.98 21.39
N THR A 99 2.05 -3.66 22.49
CA THR A 99 1.55 -5.05 22.49
C THR A 99 0.16 -5.15 21.85
N PRO A 100 -0.06 -6.16 20.99
CA PRO A 100 -1.34 -6.34 20.31
C PRO A 100 -2.44 -6.76 21.30
N GLN A 101 -3.67 -6.30 21.08
CA GLN A 101 -4.85 -6.53 21.93
C GLN A 101 -5.94 -7.26 21.15
N GLU A 102 -6.34 -8.44 21.63
CA GLU A 102 -7.57 -9.08 21.16
C GLU A 102 -8.77 -8.31 21.71
N ILE A 103 -9.60 -7.75 20.82
CA ILE A 103 -10.80 -6.98 21.18
C ILE A 103 -12.09 -7.81 21.06
N GLY A 104 -11.95 -9.12 20.84
CA GLY A 104 -13.03 -10.11 20.88
C GLY A 104 -13.41 -10.68 19.50
N PRO A 105 -14.15 -11.80 19.48
CA PRO A 105 -14.71 -12.32 18.25
C PRO A 105 -15.90 -11.46 17.82
N VAL A 106 -15.98 -11.18 16.52
CA VAL A 106 -17.12 -10.52 15.88
C VAL A 106 -17.75 -11.45 14.87
N THR A 107 -19.04 -11.29 14.60
CA THR A 107 -19.77 -12.14 13.66
C THR A 107 -20.45 -11.30 12.60
N LEU A 108 -20.31 -11.72 11.34
CA LEU A 108 -20.94 -11.05 10.21
C LEU A 108 -22.46 -11.29 10.19
N ASN A 109 -23.21 -10.37 9.58
CA ASN A 109 -24.63 -10.58 9.31
C ASN A 109 -24.86 -11.58 8.15
N GLU A 110 -26.14 -11.80 7.78
CA GLU A 110 -26.54 -12.67 6.67
C GLU A 110 -26.04 -12.25 5.28
N ALA A 111 -25.57 -11.01 5.12
CA ALA A 111 -24.93 -10.53 3.90
C ALA A 111 -23.40 -10.53 3.97
N GLY A 112 -22.82 -10.99 5.07
CA GLY A 112 -21.37 -10.97 5.28
C GLY A 112 -20.81 -9.58 5.59
N ILE A 113 -21.58 -8.70 6.22
CA ILE A 113 -21.18 -7.31 6.56
C ILE A 113 -21.18 -7.11 8.08
N LEU A 114 -20.21 -6.34 8.57
CA LEU A 114 -20.10 -5.84 9.94
C LEU A 114 -19.60 -4.38 9.94
N VAL A 115 -20.19 -3.56 10.82
CA VAL A 115 -19.69 -2.23 11.19
C VAL A 115 -19.65 -2.17 12.71
N GLU A 116 -18.46 -2.05 13.29
CA GLU A 116 -18.22 -2.13 14.75
C GLU A 116 -17.34 -0.97 15.23
N THR A 117 -17.64 -0.39 16.39
CA THR A 117 -16.78 0.64 17.00
C THR A 117 -15.66 -0.03 17.78
N ILE A 118 -14.41 0.13 17.32
CA ILE A 118 -13.23 -0.54 17.91
C ILE A 118 -12.44 0.35 18.87
N LEU A 119 -12.60 1.67 18.78
CA LEU A 119 -12.03 2.66 19.72
C LEU A 119 -13.02 3.82 19.90
N SER A 120 -13.09 4.36 21.12
CA SER A 120 -13.98 5.48 21.47
C SER A 120 -13.23 6.60 22.21
N GLY A 121 -12.88 7.65 21.46
CA GLY A 121 -12.31 8.89 21.98
C GLY A 121 -13.25 9.67 22.90
N LYS A 122 -14.57 9.41 22.80
CA LYS A 122 -15.58 9.97 23.70
C LYS A 122 -15.52 9.37 25.11
N GLU A 123 -15.20 8.07 25.21
CA GLU A 123 -15.05 7.38 26.49
C GLU A 123 -13.66 7.63 27.10
N LYS A 124 -12.62 7.51 26.27
CA LYS A 124 -11.23 7.72 26.67
C LYS A 124 -10.46 8.35 25.51
N LYS A 125 -9.83 9.50 25.76
CA LYS A 125 -8.98 10.18 24.78
C LYS A 125 -7.99 9.19 24.14
N LEU A 126 -7.99 9.12 22.82
CA LEU A 126 -7.13 8.24 22.05
C LEU A 126 -5.67 8.74 22.13
N GLU A 127 -4.72 7.82 22.23
CA GLU A 127 -3.29 8.15 22.18
C GLU A 127 -2.89 8.47 20.74
N ALA A 128 -2.21 9.61 20.55
CA ALA A 128 -1.69 10.01 19.25
C ALA A 128 -0.59 9.04 18.80
N GLY A 129 -0.72 8.55 17.59
CA GLY A 129 0.14 7.51 17.03
C GLY A 129 -0.58 6.67 15.99
N GLU A 130 0.10 5.62 15.54
CA GLU A 130 -0.38 4.77 14.45
C GLU A 130 -0.92 3.44 14.95
N TYR A 131 -2.01 3.00 14.34
CA TYR A 131 -2.74 1.80 14.72
C TYR A 131 -2.91 0.88 13.52
N ARG A 132 -2.96 -0.41 13.81
CA ARG A 132 -3.30 -1.49 12.89
C ARG A 132 -4.34 -2.39 13.53
N ILE A 133 -5.39 -2.71 12.77
CA ILE A 133 -6.41 -3.69 13.12
C ILE A 133 -6.30 -4.86 12.15
N GLU A 134 -6.07 -6.06 12.68
CA GLU A 134 -6.07 -7.30 11.91
C GLU A 134 -7.32 -8.11 12.20
N VAL A 135 -7.84 -8.78 11.18
CA VAL A 135 -8.98 -9.67 11.29
C VAL A 135 -8.58 -11.04 10.77
N HIS A 136 -8.95 -12.08 11.51
CA HIS A 136 -8.65 -13.47 11.17
C HIS A 136 -9.92 -14.30 11.30
N SER A 137 -10.32 -14.99 10.24
CA SER A 137 -11.43 -15.94 10.31
C SER A 137 -11.13 -17.04 11.31
N GLU A 138 -12.15 -17.58 11.98
CA GLU A 138 -11.98 -18.65 12.97
C GLU A 138 -11.27 -19.90 12.42
N ASP A 139 -11.47 -20.23 11.14
CA ASP A 139 -10.80 -21.36 10.47
C ASP A 139 -9.39 -21.03 9.92
N GLY A 140 -8.91 -19.80 10.14
CA GLY A 140 -7.60 -19.30 9.68
C GLY A 140 -7.45 -19.17 8.15
N SER A 141 -8.50 -19.39 7.36
CA SER A 141 -8.40 -19.40 5.90
C SER A 141 -8.55 -18.03 5.23
N LEU A 142 -8.99 -17.01 5.97
CA LEU A 142 -9.02 -15.62 5.53
C LEU A 142 -8.46 -14.70 6.62
N SER A 143 -7.62 -13.77 6.19
CA SER A 143 -7.16 -12.67 7.00
C SER A 143 -7.22 -11.37 6.22
N GLY A 144 -7.22 -10.25 6.95
CA GLY A 144 -7.14 -8.92 6.37
C GLY A 144 -6.78 -7.90 7.45
N TYR A 145 -6.46 -6.69 7.05
CA TYR A 145 -6.07 -5.65 8.00
C TYR A 145 -6.37 -4.25 7.50
N ALA A 146 -6.50 -3.31 8.42
CA ALA A 146 -6.57 -1.87 8.12
C ALA A 146 -5.63 -1.11 9.07
N SER A 147 -5.12 0.03 8.60
CA SER A 147 -4.27 0.92 9.39
C SER A 147 -4.86 2.33 9.42
N PHE A 148 -4.70 3.02 10.53
CA PHE A 148 -5.16 4.39 10.73
C PHE A 148 -4.28 5.12 11.74
N SER A 149 -4.37 6.45 11.78
CA SER A 149 -3.57 7.28 12.68
C SER A 149 -4.44 8.20 13.51
N VAL A 150 -3.98 8.47 14.72
CA VAL A 150 -4.60 9.42 15.65
C VAL A 150 -3.70 10.63 15.78
N VAL A 151 -4.22 11.82 15.47
CA VAL A 151 -3.52 13.12 15.53
C VAL A 151 -4.41 14.17 16.20
N GLU A 152 -3.90 15.36 16.51
CA GLU A 152 -4.76 16.50 16.84
C GLU A 152 -4.74 17.56 15.74
N GLY A 153 -5.91 18.07 15.37
CA GLY A 153 -6.06 19.15 14.42
C GLY A 153 -7.49 19.69 14.35
N ALA A 154 -7.76 20.49 13.32
CA ALA A 154 -9.08 21.03 13.00
C ALA A 154 -9.34 20.93 11.49
N LEU A 155 -10.59 21.08 11.06
CA LEU A 155 -10.92 21.22 9.65
C LEU A 155 -10.46 22.59 9.13
N GLY A 156 -9.85 22.59 7.96
CA GLY A 156 -9.56 23.77 7.17
C GLY A 156 -10.81 24.27 6.43
N ALA A 157 -10.72 25.50 5.92
CA ALA A 157 -11.81 26.12 5.19
C ALA A 157 -11.90 25.68 3.72
N VAL A 158 -10.79 25.28 3.10
CA VAL A 158 -10.72 25.01 1.66
C VAL A 158 -11.17 23.57 1.35
N SER A 159 -11.91 23.35 0.26
CA SER A 159 -12.37 22.02 -0.17
C SER A 159 -12.54 21.91 -1.69
N PHE A 160 -12.59 20.67 -2.19
CA PHE A 160 -13.10 20.36 -3.53
C PHE A 160 -14.62 20.23 -3.49
N ALA A 161 -15.32 20.90 -4.41
CA ALA A 161 -16.77 20.79 -4.48
C ALA A 161 -17.20 19.38 -4.90
N HIS A 162 -16.44 18.72 -5.76
CA HIS A 162 -16.83 17.44 -6.35
C HIS A 162 -15.82 16.34 -6.03
N ASP A 163 -16.33 15.12 -5.86
CA ASP A 163 -15.50 13.91 -5.83
C ASP A 163 -14.81 13.78 -7.19
N PHE A 164 -13.49 13.57 -7.19
CA PHE A 164 -12.78 13.32 -8.42
C PHE A 164 -13.20 11.98 -9.03
N LYS A 165 -13.80 12.06 -10.22
CA LYS A 165 -14.09 10.89 -11.06
C LYS A 165 -12.91 10.60 -11.97
N GLU A 166 -12.54 9.34 -12.02
CA GLU A 166 -11.53 8.84 -12.94
C GLU A 166 -12.19 8.65 -14.32
N VAL A 167 -11.67 9.33 -15.34
CA VAL A 167 -12.22 9.31 -16.72
C VAL A 167 -11.23 8.71 -17.72
N THR A 168 -11.73 8.28 -18.88
CA THR A 168 -10.94 7.54 -19.89
C THR A 168 -10.33 8.41 -20.98
N SER A 169 -10.73 9.67 -21.08
CA SER A 169 -10.17 10.60 -22.08
C SER A 169 -10.17 12.05 -21.59
N ALA A 170 -9.40 12.90 -22.27
CA ALA A 170 -9.38 14.34 -22.00
C ALA A 170 -10.70 15.02 -22.37
N GLU A 171 -11.41 14.55 -23.39
CA GLU A 171 -12.71 15.08 -23.80
C GLU A 171 -13.79 14.91 -22.71
N GLU A 172 -13.77 13.78 -22.00
CA GLU A 172 -14.70 13.50 -20.88
C GLU A 172 -14.51 14.43 -19.67
N LEU A 173 -13.31 15.03 -19.51
CA LEU A 173 -13.08 16.07 -18.51
C LEU A 173 -13.97 17.29 -18.79
N GLY A 174 -14.25 17.59 -20.06
CA GLY A 174 -15.07 18.75 -20.46
C GLY A 174 -16.48 18.70 -19.89
N SER A 175 -17.10 17.52 -19.79
CA SER A 175 -18.50 17.32 -19.38
C SER A 175 -18.68 16.89 -17.93
N THR A 176 -17.61 16.53 -17.22
CA THR A 176 -17.68 15.98 -15.86
C THR A 176 -17.35 17.02 -14.78
N LEU A 177 -18.27 17.19 -13.82
CA LEU A 177 -18.10 18.07 -12.65
C LEU A 177 -17.21 17.35 -11.61
N GLY A 178 -15.89 17.55 -11.67
CA GLY A 178 -14.91 16.86 -10.84
C GLY A 178 -14.35 15.60 -11.49
N ALA A 179 -13.21 15.72 -12.18
CA ALA A 179 -12.61 14.60 -12.89
C ALA A 179 -11.09 14.72 -13.02
N TRP A 180 -10.44 13.58 -13.26
CA TRP A 180 -9.01 13.51 -13.54
C TRP A 180 -8.70 12.42 -14.56
N PHE A 181 -7.60 12.62 -15.30
CA PHE A 181 -7.12 11.72 -16.34
C PHE A 181 -5.60 11.80 -16.45
N LEU A 182 -4.92 10.66 -16.56
CA LEU A 182 -3.48 10.59 -16.76
C LEU A 182 -3.17 10.19 -18.21
N GLY A 183 -2.70 11.15 -19.01
CA GLY A 183 -2.35 10.95 -20.42
C GLY A 183 -1.86 12.22 -21.10
N ASN A 184 -1.29 12.10 -22.30
CA ASN A 184 -0.63 13.19 -23.02
C ASN A 184 -1.62 14.14 -23.72
N ALA A 185 -2.63 14.61 -23.01
CA ALA A 185 -3.47 15.70 -23.50
C ALA A 185 -2.61 16.95 -23.72
N ALA A 186 -2.90 17.70 -24.79
CA ALA A 186 -2.22 18.96 -25.14
C ALA A 186 -0.68 18.90 -25.35
N GLY A 187 -0.09 17.71 -25.53
CA GLY A 187 1.35 17.56 -25.80
C GLY A 187 2.27 17.82 -24.59
N ALA A 188 1.73 17.83 -23.37
CA ALA A 188 2.53 17.88 -22.15
C ALA A 188 3.27 16.53 -21.93
N GLY A 189 4.60 16.59 -21.86
CA GLY A 189 5.48 15.44 -21.66
C GLY A 189 6.08 14.86 -22.96
N LEU A 190 7.38 14.53 -22.94
CA LEU A 190 8.11 13.91 -24.07
C LEU A 190 7.76 12.43 -24.29
N ARG A 191 7.06 11.79 -23.34
CA ARG A 191 6.72 10.35 -23.32
C ARG A 191 5.26 10.17 -22.93
N TRP A 192 4.64 9.08 -23.39
CA TRP A 192 3.24 8.74 -23.10
C TRP A 192 3.03 8.47 -21.61
N GLY A 193 1.99 9.07 -21.01
CA GLY A 193 1.58 8.85 -19.62
C GLY A 193 2.11 9.88 -18.61
N ASN A 194 2.63 11.03 -19.07
CA ASN A 194 3.27 12.04 -18.23
C ASN A 194 2.43 13.31 -17.98
N GLY A 195 1.21 13.41 -18.53
CA GLY A 195 0.31 14.53 -18.28
C GLY A 195 -0.81 14.17 -17.30
N LEU A 196 -0.84 14.78 -16.11
CA LEU A 196 -1.92 14.63 -15.14
C LEU A 196 -2.93 15.77 -15.29
N ASN A 197 -4.10 15.46 -15.84
CA ASN A 197 -5.16 16.41 -16.14
C ASN A 197 -6.19 16.40 -15.01
N VAL A 198 -6.61 17.57 -14.57
CA VAL A 198 -7.43 17.75 -13.37
C VAL A 198 -8.48 18.83 -13.61
N LYS A 199 -9.72 18.53 -13.24
CA LYS A 199 -10.83 19.50 -13.22
C LYS A 199 -11.66 19.38 -11.94
N ASN A 200 -11.92 20.49 -11.27
CA ASN A 200 -12.83 20.56 -10.12
C ASN A 200 -13.31 22.00 -9.86
N GLU A 201 -14.09 22.20 -8.82
CA GLU A 201 -14.40 23.51 -8.25
C GLU A 201 -13.80 23.61 -6.85
N ILE A 202 -13.05 24.67 -6.57
CA ILE A 202 -12.47 24.99 -5.27
C ILE A 202 -13.44 25.88 -4.50
N ARG A 203 -13.69 25.50 -3.24
CA ARG A 203 -14.57 26.22 -2.34
C ARG A 203 -13.88 26.61 -1.04
N ILE A 204 -14.33 27.71 -0.47
CA ILE A 204 -14.08 28.11 0.91
C ILE A 204 -15.40 27.92 1.67
N PHE A 205 -15.44 26.93 2.56
CA PHE A 205 -16.66 26.38 3.12
C PHE A 205 -17.65 26.01 1.99
N ASN A 206 -18.76 26.74 1.84
CA ASN A 206 -19.75 26.52 0.79
C ASN A 206 -19.77 27.60 -0.31
N GLN A 207 -18.74 28.45 -0.40
CA GLN A 207 -18.65 29.51 -1.40
C GLN A 207 -17.53 29.22 -2.42
N PRO A 208 -17.74 29.46 -3.73
CA PRO A 208 -16.68 29.34 -4.73
C PRO A 208 -15.50 30.28 -4.41
N PHE A 209 -14.27 29.77 -4.56
CA PHE A 209 -13.06 30.56 -4.35
C PHE A 209 -12.76 31.49 -5.54
N GLU A 210 -12.23 32.69 -5.26
CA GLU A 210 -11.71 33.62 -6.28
C GLU A 210 -10.33 34.13 -5.84
N GLY A 211 -9.32 33.97 -6.69
CA GLY A 211 -7.95 34.44 -6.44
C GLY A 211 -6.86 33.54 -7.02
N GLU A 212 -5.61 33.93 -6.78
CA GLU A 212 -4.43 33.19 -7.23
C GLU A 212 -4.26 31.86 -6.46
N ALA A 213 -3.83 30.82 -7.18
CA ALA A 213 -3.52 29.51 -6.63
C ALA A 213 -2.28 28.89 -7.29
N VAL A 214 -1.57 28.05 -6.53
CA VAL A 214 -0.44 27.24 -7.01
C VAL A 214 -0.84 25.77 -6.96
N ILE A 215 -0.66 25.07 -8.08
CA ILE A 215 -0.98 23.64 -8.21
C ILE A 215 0.33 22.86 -8.36
N LYS A 216 0.56 21.93 -7.45
CA LYS A 216 1.71 21.01 -7.46
C LYS A 216 1.23 19.59 -7.72
N SER A 217 2.10 18.79 -8.31
CA SER A 217 1.93 17.34 -8.43
C SER A 217 3.04 16.64 -7.63
N ARG A 218 2.72 15.53 -6.97
CA ARG A 218 3.67 14.77 -6.12
C ARG A 218 3.61 13.29 -6.44
N CYS A 219 4.77 12.63 -6.44
CA CYS A 219 4.89 11.19 -6.68
C CYS A 219 5.09 10.43 -5.37
N TYR A 220 4.19 9.49 -5.08
CA TYR A 220 4.24 8.64 -3.90
C TYR A 220 4.69 7.20 -4.21
N LEU A 221 5.35 6.98 -5.34
CA LEU A 221 6.05 5.71 -5.62
C LEU A 221 7.02 5.40 -4.46
N PRO A 222 7.13 4.14 -4.00
CA PRO A 222 8.19 3.74 -3.07
C PRO A 222 9.57 4.20 -3.56
N GLY A 223 10.24 5.05 -2.77
CA GLY A 223 11.54 5.65 -3.09
C GLY A 223 11.49 7.03 -3.78
N CYS A 224 10.34 7.46 -4.31
CA CYS A 224 10.10 8.87 -4.66
C CYS A 224 9.62 9.67 -3.46
N ASP A 225 8.93 9.00 -2.53
CA ASP A 225 8.62 9.52 -1.21
C ASP A 225 8.02 10.93 -1.26
N GLY A 226 6.86 11.11 -1.92
CA GLY A 226 6.09 12.36 -1.95
C GLY A 226 6.80 13.58 -2.56
N ILE A 227 7.92 13.36 -3.26
CA ILE A 227 8.65 14.41 -3.96
C ILE A 227 7.78 15.06 -5.04
N GLU A 228 8.01 16.35 -5.28
CA GLU A 228 7.38 17.07 -6.38
C GLU A 228 7.67 16.37 -7.72
N ALA A 229 6.61 16.01 -8.44
CA ALA A 229 6.66 15.37 -9.74
C ALA A 229 6.45 16.45 -10.81
N GLY A 230 7.56 16.96 -11.33
CA GLY A 230 7.58 18.05 -12.30
C GLY A 230 7.24 19.43 -11.71
N PRO A 231 7.19 20.47 -12.56
CA PRO A 231 7.10 21.86 -12.11
C PRO A 231 5.69 22.26 -11.64
N PRO A 232 5.58 23.20 -10.67
CA PRO A 232 4.29 23.77 -10.25
C PRO A 232 3.64 24.60 -11.36
N VAL A 233 2.31 24.67 -11.35
CA VAL A 233 1.50 25.51 -12.23
C VAL A 233 0.81 26.62 -11.42
N TYR A 234 0.87 27.85 -11.91
CA TYR A 234 0.24 29.01 -11.30
C TYR A 234 -1.03 29.37 -12.07
N ILE A 235 -2.16 29.53 -11.38
CA ILE A 235 -3.47 29.79 -11.98
C ILE A 235 -4.25 30.83 -11.18
N ASP A 236 -5.02 31.68 -11.86
CA ASP A 236 -6.00 32.59 -11.25
C ASP A 236 -7.39 31.93 -11.30
N ILE A 237 -7.89 31.47 -10.16
CA ILE A 237 -9.17 30.77 -10.03
C ILE A 237 -10.31 31.79 -10.04
N LYS A 238 -11.29 31.59 -10.93
CA LYS A 238 -12.51 32.43 -11.01
C LYS A 238 -13.74 31.57 -10.83
N LYS A 239 -14.68 32.04 -9.99
CA LYS A 239 -15.91 31.30 -9.66
C LYS A 239 -15.63 29.87 -9.19
N GLY A 240 -14.52 29.66 -8.48
CA GLY A 240 -14.05 28.36 -8.01
C GLY A 240 -13.48 27.42 -9.08
N GLN A 241 -13.47 27.74 -10.37
CA GLN A 241 -13.12 26.78 -11.41
C GLN A 241 -11.61 26.44 -11.43
N LEU A 242 -11.28 25.17 -11.19
CA LEU A 242 -9.95 24.59 -11.36
C LEU A 242 -9.95 23.68 -12.59
N GLU A 243 -9.13 23.99 -13.57
CA GLU A 243 -8.87 23.13 -14.73
C GLU A 243 -7.40 23.31 -15.14
N THR A 244 -6.60 22.22 -15.11
CA THR A 244 -5.17 22.29 -15.38
C THR A 244 -4.57 20.95 -15.81
N VAL A 245 -3.37 21.01 -16.39
CA VAL A 245 -2.55 19.85 -16.79
C VAL A 245 -1.16 19.98 -16.16
N LEU A 246 -0.76 18.96 -15.42
CA LEU A 246 0.53 18.88 -14.71
C LEU A 246 1.46 17.92 -15.43
N ASP A 247 2.69 18.34 -15.76
CA ASP A 247 3.75 17.43 -16.21
C ASP A 247 4.28 16.68 -15.00
N VAL A 248 4.03 15.37 -14.91
CA VAL A 248 4.54 14.53 -13.81
C VAL A 248 5.97 14.04 -14.06
N GLY A 249 6.60 14.45 -15.17
CA GLY A 249 7.98 14.10 -15.50
C GLY A 249 8.19 12.61 -15.71
N GLY A 250 9.37 12.09 -15.37
CA GLY A 250 9.71 10.67 -15.44
C GLY A 250 9.14 9.82 -14.29
N HIS A 251 8.17 10.34 -13.54
CA HIS A 251 7.59 9.66 -12.38
C HIS A 251 6.46 8.70 -12.77
N SER A 252 6.23 7.76 -11.87
CA SER A 252 5.45 6.55 -12.12
C SER A 252 4.19 6.44 -11.28
N GLY A 253 3.92 7.43 -10.43
CA GLY A 253 2.77 7.44 -9.53
C GLY A 253 2.87 6.37 -8.42
N PRO A 254 1.90 6.32 -7.49
CA PRO A 254 0.67 7.10 -7.48
C PRO A 254 0.89 8.60 -7.30
N PHE A 255 -0.03 9.41 -7.84
CA PHE A 255 0.09 10.87 -7.88
C PHE A 255 -0.91 11.57 -6.96
N GLU A 256 -0.44 12.64 -6.32
CA GLU A 256 -1.26 13.57 -5.55
C GLU A 256 -1.21 14.96 -6.20
N ILE A 257 -2.33 15.66 -6.17
CA ILE A 257 -2.36 17.12 -6.40
C ILE A 257 -2.35 17.86 -5.08
N GLU A 258 -1.65 18.98 -5.04
CA GLU A 258 -1.68 19.95 -3.96
C GLU A 258 -2.06 21.32 -4.53
N VAL A 259 -3.14 21.91 -4.03
CA VAL A 259 -3.69 23.21 -4.41
C VAL A 259 -3.50 24.17 -3.25
N ILE A 260 -2.70 25.21 -3.46
CA ILE A 260 -2.32 26.20 -2.44
C ILE A 260 -3.01 27.52 -2.77
N THR A 261 -3.77 28.07 -1.81
CA THR A 261 -4.49 29.36 -1.92
C THR A 261 -4.15 30.27 -0.74
N GLU A 262 -4.51 31.55 -0.81
CA GLU A 262 -4.38 32.47 0.34
C GLU A 262 -5.25 32.09 1.56
N LYS A 263 -6.22 31.18 1.40
CA LYS A 263 -7.10 30.70 2.47
C LYS A 263 -6.69 29.34 3.03
N GLY A 264 -5.62 28.74 2.49
CA GLY A 264 -5.08 27.46 2.91
C GLY A 264 -4.82 26.51 1.75
N THR A 265 -4.38 25.31 2.11
CA THR A 265 -3.92 24.27 1.19
C THR A 265 -4.86 23.07 1.20
N ILE A 266 -5.13 22.50 0.03
CA ILE A 266 -5.86 21.22 -0.13
C ILE A 266 -5.13 20.24 -1.03
N ARG A 267 -5.37 18.94 -0.85
CA ARG A 267 -4.69 17.89 -1.59
C ARG A 267 -5.58 16.69 -1.85
N TYR A 268 -5.27 15.99 -2.93
CA TYR A 268 -6.00 14.79 -3.34
C TYR A 268 -5.05 13.78 -3.97
N LEU A 269 -4.89 12.62 -3.33
CA LEU A 269 -4.20 11.46 -3.90
C LEU A 269 -5.15 10.71 -4.83
N PHE A 270 -4.75 10.57 -6.09
CA PHE A 270 -5.52 9.83 -7.10
C PHE A 270 -5.33 8.32 -6.90
N SER A 271 -6.42 7.64 -6.59
CA SER A 271 -6.47 6.18 -6.57
C SER A 271 -6.04 5.61 -7.94
N ARG A 272 -5.43 4.43 -7.97
CA ARG A 272 -5.20 3.69 -9.22
C ARG A 272 -4.27 4.36 -10.22
N SER A 273 -3.47 5.33 -9.77
CA SER A 273 -2.50 6.05 -10.60
C SER A 273 -1.08 5.43 -10.60
N GLY A 274 -0.84 4.36 -9.84
CA GLY A 274 0.45 3.66 -9.75
C GLY A 274 0.76 2.77 -10.96
N HIS A 275 2.03 2.36 -11.10
CA HIS A 275 2.47 1.49 -12.22
C HIS A 275 1.78 0.13 -12.26
N ILE A 276 1.56 -0.51 -11.10
CA ILE A 276 0.90 -1.81 -11.02
C ILE A 276 -0.56 -1.71 -11.48
N GLU A 277 -1.24 -0.66 -11.03
CA GLU A 277 -2.67 -0.45 -11.31
C GLU A 277 -2.89 -0.07 -12.77
N ARG A 278 -1.90 0.62 -13.35
CA ARG A 278 -1.83 0.89 -14.78
C ARG A 278 -1.38 -0.33 -15.58
N GLN A 279 -0.89 -1.43 -15.03
CA GLN A 279 -0.45 -2.52 -15.89
C GLN A 279 -1.63 -3.08 -16.71
N ALA A 280 -1.51 -3.05 -18.04
CA ALA A 280 -2.45 -3.73 -18.93
C ALA A 280 -2.14 -5.23 -18.91
N ILE A 281 -3.03 -6.01 -18.30
CA ILE A 281 -2.85 -7.44 -18.07
C ILE A 281 -3.65 -8.20 -19.13
N PRO A 282 -3.01 -9.06 -19.95
CA PRO A 282 -3.73 -9.86 -20.94
C PRO A 282 -4.78 -10.74 -20.27
N VAL A 283 -6.02 -10.69 -20.76
CA VAL A 283 -7.12 -11.54 -20.29
C VAL A 283 -7.65 -12.46 -21.38
N SER A 284 -7.11 -12.39 -22.61
CA SER A 284 -7.34 -13.40 -23.64
C SER A 284 -6.08 -13.66 -24.47
N SER A 285 -5.99 -14.84 -25.07
CA SER A 285 -4.95 -15.18 -26.05
C SER A 285 -5.41 -16.28 -27.01
N ARG A 286 -4.87 -16.27 -28.24
CA ARG A 286 -5.20 -17.24 -29.31
C ARG A 286 -6.70 -17.32 -29.56
N LEU A 287 -7.32 -16.16 -29.62
CA LEU A 287 -8.71 -15.93 -30.01
C LEU A 287 -8.67 -14.69 -30.92
N THR A 288 -9.58 -14.57 -31.89
CA THR A 288 -9.46 -13.53 -32.93
C THR A 288 -9.31 -12.12 -32.38
N ASN A 289 -9.90 -11.81 -31.22
CA ASN A 289 -9.74 -10.52 -30.56
C ASN A 289 -8.92 -10.72 -29.28
N SER A 290 -7.83 -9.98 -29.17
CA SER A 290 -7.04 -9.90 -27.95
C SER A 290 -7.61 -8.85 -27.01
N PHE A 291 -7.66 -9.14 -25.71
CA PHE A 291 -8.15 -8.23 -24.70
C PHE A 291 -7.16 -8.16 -23.54
N SER A 292 -7.01 -6.97 -23.00
CA SER A 292 -6.30 -6.73 -21.74
C SER A 292 -7.22 -6.01 -20.75
N VAL A 293 -6.91 -6.15 -19.47
CA VAL A 293 -7.62 -5.46 -18.38
C VAL A 293 -6.63 -4.71 -17.51
N SER A 294 -7.02 -3.51 -17.08
CA SER A 294 -6.28 -2.66 -16.17
C SER A 294 -7.17 -2.26 -14.98
N LEU A 295 -6.55 -1.93 -13.85
CA LEU A 295 -7.25 -1.33 -12.69
C LEU A 295 -7.45 0.18 -12.87
N ALA A 296 -6.63 0.79 -13.74
CA ALA A 296 -6.69 2.20 -14.13
C ALA A 296 -7.21 2.35 -15.58
N PRO A 297 -7.88 3.46 -15.91
CA PRO A 297 -8.32 3.74 -17.27
C PRO A 297 -7.14 3.96 -18.20
N TYR A 298 -7.34 3.53 -19.43
CA TYR A 298 -6.55 3.92 -20.59
C TYR A 298 -7.39 4.69 -21.58
N GLN A 299 -6.73 5.44 -22.45
CA GLN A 299 -7.39 6.01 -23.63
C GLN A 299 -8.11 4.88 -24.37
N GLU A 300 -9.39 5.10 -24.67
CA GLU A 300 -10.29 4.15 -25.37
C GLU A 300 -10.60 2.84 -24.62
N SER A 301 -10.19 2.71 -23.35
CA SER A 301 -10.62 1.58 -22.52
C SER A 301 -12.10 1.69 -22.11
N THR A 302 -12.77 0.56 -21.95
CA THR A 302 -14.18 0.48 -21.55
C THR A 302 -14.28 0.12 -20.06
N PRO A 303 -14.94 0.95 -19.22
CA PRO A 303 -15.12 0.62 -17.80
C PRO A 303 -16.10 -0.54 -17.62
N LEU A 304 -15.77 -1.46 -16.74
CA LEU A 304 -16.62 -2.58 -16.35
C LEU A 304 -17.45 -2.22 -15.12
N LEU A 305 -18.77 -2.08 -15.27
CA LEU A 305 -19.62 -1.53 -14.22
C LEU A 305 -19.59 -2.41 -12.96
N GLY A 306 -19.35 -1.77 -11.82
CA GLY A 306 -19.33 -2.42 -10.51
C GLY A 306 -18.07 -3.24 -10.22
N ARG A 307 -17.10 -3.30 -11.14
CA ARG A 307 -15.84 -4.07 -10.93
C ARG A 307 -14.61 -3.20 -10.75
N GLY A 308 -14.67 -1.94 -11.17
CA GLY A 308 -13.49 -1.06 -11.12
C GLY A 308 -12.34 -1.55 -11.99
N LEU A 309 -12.68 -2.19 -13.11
CA LEU A 309 -11.75 -2.69 -14.12
C LEU A 309 -12.02 -1.96 -15.44
N TYR A 310 -10.98 -1.84 -16.26
CA TYR A 310 -11.04 -1.21 -17.57
C TYR A 310 -10.56 -2.21 -18.63
N VAL A 311 -11.41 -2.50 -19.60
CA VAL A 311 -11.11 -3.43 -20.70
C VAL A 311 -10.48 -2.65 -21.85
N ILE A 312 -9.39 -3.19 -22.39
CA ILE A 312 -8.64 -2.67 -23.54
C ILE A 312 -8.73 -3.72 -24.64
N GLU A 313 -9.28 -3.34 -25.79
CA GLU A 313 -9.27 -4.19 -26.99
C GLU A 313 -7.94 -4.03 -27.72
N GLY A 314 -7.30 -5.16 -28.05
CA GLY A 314 -6.03 -5.22 -28.76
C GLY A 314 -6.21 -5.48 -30.25
N GLU A 315 -5.13 -5.91 -30.91
CA GLU A 315 -5.17 -6.21 -32.35
C GLU A 315 -6.04 -7.44 -32.67
N HIS A 316 -6.70 -7.36 -33.83
CA HIS A 316 -7.50 -8.44 -34.39
C HIS A 316 -6.63 -9.43 -35.18
N GLN A 317 -6.64 -10.69 -34.78
CA GLN A 317 -5.92 -11.80 -35.42
C GLN A 317 -6.88 -12.67 -36.23
N ASP A 318 -7.04 -12.34 -37.52
CA ASP A 318 -7.93 -13.06 -38.45
C ASP A 318 -7.63 -14.57 -38.59
N GLN A 319 -6.44 -15.00 -38.18
CA GLN A 319 -5.98 -16.39 -38.35
C GLN A 319 -6.41 -17.32 -37.21
N ASP A 320 -6.91 -16.80 -36.08
CA ASP A 320 -7.27 -17.64 -34.95
C ASP A 320 -8.58 -18.45 -35.20
N PRO A 321 -8.64 -19.74 -34.82
CA PRO A 321 -9.79 -20.62 -35.07
C PRO A 321 -11.11 -20.23 -34.39
N VAL A 322 -11.08 -19.46 -33.30
CA VAL A 322 -12.25 -19.11 -32.49
C VAL A 322 -12.29 -17.61 -32.26
N GLU A 323 -13.45 -17.02 -32.54
CA GLU A 323 -13.72 -15.60 -32.33
C GLU A 323 -14.33 -15.36 -30.96
N LEU A 324 -13.73 -14.39 -30.27
CA LEU A 324 -14.17 -13.85 -29.00
C LEU A 324 -14.68 -12.43 -29.23
N PRO A 325 -15.99 -12.18 -29.23
CA PRO A 325 -16.53 -10.86 -29.54
C PRO A 325 -16.31 -9.84 -28.42
N SER A 326 -16.24 -10.29 -27.15
CA SER A 326 -16.02 -9.45 -25.98
C SER A 326 -15.60 -10.29 -24.78
N VAL A 327 -14.91 -9.66 -23.83
CA VAL A 327 -14.66 -10.22 -22.48
C VAL A 327 -15.71 -9.78 -21.45
N ILE A 328 -16.75 -9.06 -21.89
CA ILE A 328 -17.88 -8.63 -21.05
C ILE A 328 -19.12 -9.40 -21.50
N THR A 329 -19.85 -9.97 -20.53
CA THR A 329 -21.08 -10.71 -20.82
C THR A 329 -22.22 -9.81 -21.29
N ASN A 330 -23.20 -10.40 -22.00
CA ASN A 330 -24.48 -9.73 -22.23
C ASN A 330 -25.34 -9.67 -20.94
N GLN A 331 -26.52 -9.04 -21.03
CA GLN A 331 -27.46 -8.84 -19.91
C GLN A 331 -27.95 -10.15 -19.25
N ASN A 332 -27.89 -11.28 -19.97
CA ASN A 332 -28.28 -12.60 -19.46
C ASN A 332 -27.08 -13.38 -18.90
N GLN A 333 -25.93 -12.71 -18.68
CA GLN A 333 -24.67 -13.31 -18.25
C GLN A 333 -24.20 -14.44 -19.18
N LYS A 334 -24.43 -14.28 -20.49
CA LYS A 334 -23.98 -15.25 -21.50
C LYS A 334 -22.90 -14.68 -22.40
N LEU A 335 -22.01 -15.56 -22.84
CA LEU A 335 -21.02 -15.32 -23.89
C LEU A 335 -21.30 -16.20 -25.10
N GLU A 336 -21.19 -15.64 -26.30
CA GLU A 336 -21.23 -16.40 -27.55
C GLU A 336 -19.82 -16.46 -28.16
N LEU A 337 -19.31 -17.67 -28.39
CA LEU A 337 -18.09 -17.92 -29.17
C LEU A 337 -18.46 -18.35 -30.59
N GLN A 338 -17.73 -17.86 -31.58
CA GLN A 338 -17.95 -18.22 -32.98
C GLN A 338 -16.74 -18.96 -33.57
N ILE A 339 -16.98 -20.13 -34.16
CA ILE A 339 -15.94 -20.97 -34.75
C ILE A 339 -15.61 -20.48 -36.16
N LYS A 340 -14.38 -20.04 -36.41
CA LYS A 340 -13.90 -19.52 -37.71
C LYS A 340 -13.20 -20.57 -38.56
N GLN A 341 -12.62 -21.58 -37.92
CA GLN A 341 -11.97 -22.72 -38.58
C GLN A 341 -12.41 -24.02 -37.92
N LYS A 342 -12.39 -25.13 -38.66
CA LYS A 342 -12.84 -26.42 -38.15
C LYS A 342 -11.84 -26.98 -37.13
N ILE A 343 -12.34 -27.39 -35.95
CA ILE A 343 -11.53 -27.89 -34.84
C ILE A 343 -11.99 -29.32 -34.49
N ILE A 344 -11.06 -30.26 -34.41
CA ILE A 344 -11.30 -31.68 -34.16
C ILE A 344 -10.82 -32.06 -32.76
N ASN A 345 -11.49 -33.03 -32.12
CA ASN A 345 -11.27 -33.44 -30.74
C ASN A 345 -11.34 -32.28 -29.75
N SER A 346 -12.33 -31.41 -29.96
CA SER A 346 -12.49 -30.17 -29.20
C SER A 346 -12.92 -30.43 -27.75
N ARG A 347 -12.32 -29.71 -26.81
CA ARG A 347 -12.74 -29.67 -25.40
C ARG A 347 -12.81 -28.23 -24.90
N LEU A 348 -13.72 -27.99 -23.96
CA LEU A 348 -13.99 -26.68 -23.39
C LEU A 348 -14.17 -26.81 -21.88
N PHE A 349 -13.41 -26.00 -21.14
CA PHE A 349 -13.45 -25.95 -19.69
C PHE A 349 -13.79 -24.54 -19.22
N LEU A 350 -14.61 -24.46 -18.18
CA LEU A 350 -14.94 -23.23 -17.47
C LEU A 350 -14.40 -23.32 -16.04
N LEU A 351 -13.88 -22.21 -15.55
CA LEU A 351 -13.42 -22.06 -14.18
C LEU A 351 -14.06 -20.84 -13.55
N PHE A 352 -14.76 -21.02 -12.44
CA PHE A 352 -15.46 -19.96 -11.73
C PHE A 352 -15.38 -20.16 -10.20
N PRO A 353 -15.41 -19.08 -9.41
CA PRO A 353 -15.27 -19.19 -7.96
C PRO A 353 -16.51 -19.75 -7.29
N ASP A 354 -16.30 -20.57 -6.26
CA ASP A 354 -17.34 -21.05 -5.37
C ASP A 354 -17.60 -20.10 -4.20
N LYS A 355 -18.49 -20.51 -3.28
CA LYS A 355 -18.83 -19.74 -2.07
C LYS A 355 -17.67 -19.57 -1.08
N LYS A 356 -16.53 -20.23 -1.30
CA LYS A 356 -15.32 -20.05 -0.49
C LYS A 356 -14.25 -19.22 -1.21
N GLY A 357 -14.51 -18.82 -2.47
CA GLY A 357 -13.55 -18.13 -3.34
C GLY A 357 -12.59 -19.07 -4.08
N ASN A 358 -12.80 -20.39 -4.00
CA ASN A 358 -11.99 -21.38 -4.72
C ASN A 358 -12.58 -21.62 -6.11
N PHE A 359 -11.74 -21.75 -7.13
CA PHE A 359 -12.23 -21.97 -8.49
C PHE A 359 -12.57 -23.45 -8.75
N GLN A 360 -13.81 -23.70 -9.19
CA GLN A 360 -14.28 -25.01 -9.61
C GLN A 360 -14.07 -25.17 -11.12
N VAL A 361 -13.80 -26.40 -11.57
CA VAL A 361 -13.63 -26.73 -12.99
C VAL A 361 -14.89 -27.43 -13.49
N GLU A 362 -15.48 -26.91 -14.56
CA GLU A 362 -16.59 -27.53 -15.28
C GLU A 362 -16.17 -27.81 -16.74
N GLU A 363 -16.28 -29.07 -17.18
CA GLU A 363 -16.13 -29.40 -18.61
C GLU A 363 -17.49 -29.27 -19.31
N VAL A 364 -17.58 -28.35 -20.27
CA VAL A 364 -18.80 -28.13 -21.04
C VAL A 364 -18.89 -29.18 -22.14
N LYS A 365 -20.02 -29.89 -22.18
CA LYS A 365 -20.27 -30.88 -23.24
C LYS A 365 -20.49 -30.19 -24.59
N ILE A 366 -19.43 -30.18 -25.40
CA ILE A 366 -19.44 -29.71 -26.79
C ILE A 366 -19.24 -30.89 -27.75
N ASN A 367 -19.51 -30.67 -29.04
CA ASN A 367 -19.24 -31.67 -30.07
C ASN A 367 -17.73 -31.89 -30.21
N GLU A 368 -17.30 -33.14 -30.41
CA GLU A 368 -15.88 -33.46 -30.65
C GLU A 368 -15.34 -32.77 -31.90
N THR A 369 -16.18 -32.52 -32.90
CA THR A 369 -15.85 -31.69 -34.07
C THR A 369 -16.69 -30.42 -34.05
N LEU A 370 -16.02 -29.28 -34.10
CA LEU A 370 -16.63 -27.95 -34.21
C LEU A 370 -16.46 -27.45 -35.64
N ASP A 371 -17.57 -27.27 -36.35
CA ASP A 371 -17.56 -26.83 -37.74
C ASP A 371 -17.45 -25.31 -37.86
N LYS A 372 -16.85 -24.84 -38.96
CA LYS A 372 -16.79 -23.40 -39.26
C LYS A 372 -18.20 -22.80 -39.33
N GLY A 373 -18.40 -21.70 -38.63
CA GLY A 373 -19.68 -20.99 -38.50
C GLY A 373 -20.54 -21.45 -37.31
N GLN A 374 -20.15 -22.51 -36.61
CA GLN A 374 -20.84 -22.94 -35.39
C GLN A 374 -20.68 -21.88 -34.28
N LYS A 375 -21.74 -21.73 -33.47
CA LYS A 375 -21.76 -20.85 -32.30
C LYS A 375 -21.89 -21.68 -31.03
N ILE A 376 -21.15 -21.29 -30.00
CA ILE A 376 -21.21 -21.91 -28.68
C ILE A 376 -21.67 -20.85 -27.69
N LEU A 377 -22.77 -21.11 -27.00
CA LEU A 377 -23.31 -20.23 -25.97
C LEU A 377 -22.90 -20.74 -24.60
N LEU A 378 -22.27 -19.88 -23.80
CA LEU A 378 -21.73 -20.22 -22.49
C LEU A 378 -22.38 -19.36 -21.42
N ASP A 379 -22.70 -19.99 -20.29
CA ASP A 379 -23.15 -19.30 -19.08
C ASP A 379 -21.91 -18.88 -18.29
N VAL A 380 -21.84 -17.61 -17.91
CA VAL A 380 -20.69 -17.01 -17.21
C VAL A 380 -21.11 -16.67 -15.79
N GLN A 381 -20.35 -17.13 -14.81
CA GLN A 381 -20.61 -16.86 -13.41
C GLN A 381 -19.87 -15.60 -12.92
N SER A 382 -20.50 -14.89 -11.98
CA SER A 382 -19.94 -13.72 -11.31
C SER A 382 -18.81 -14.11 -10.34
N PRO A 383 -17.77 -13.26 -10.15
CA PRO A 383 -17.52 -11.99 -10.83
C PRO A 383 -16.81 -12.18 -12.18
N MET A 384 -16.18 -13.33 -12.38
CA MET A 384 -15.38 -13.69 -13.55
C MET A 384 -15.40 -15.21 -13.77
N THR A 385 -15.43 -15.64 -15.03
CA THR A 385 -15.21 -17.03 -15.45
C THR A 385 -14.03 -17.11 -16.41
N PHE A 386 -13.08 -17.99 -16.13
CA PHE A 386 -12.03 -18.33 -17.08
C PHE A 386 -12.49 -19.45 -18.01
N ILE A 387 -12.19 -19.29 -19.30
CA ILE A 387 -12.55 -20.19 -20.38
C ILE A 387 -11.27 -20.71 -21.01
N ALA A 388 -11.16 -22.03 -21.13
CA ALA A 388 -10.11 -22.70 -21.90
C ALA A 388 -10.73 -23.59 -22.96
N ILE A 389 -10.46 -23.29 -24.23
CA ILE A 389 -10.90 -24.07 -25.39
C ILE A 389 -9.69 -24.63 -26.11
N GLY A 390 -9.75 -25.90 -26.50
CA GLY A 390 -8.69 -26.49 -27.30
C GLY A 390 -9.17 -27.61 -28.21
N GLY A 391 -8.32 -27.96 -29.16
CA GLY A 391 -8.52 -29.07 -30.10
C GLY A 391 -7.44 -29.05 -31.17
N PHE A 392 -7.65 -29.74 -32.28
CA PHE A 392 -6.68 -29.84 -33.38
C PHE A 392 -7.23 -29.23 -34.65
N ILE A 393 -6.45 -28.37 -35.29
CA ILE A 393 -6.86 -27.73 -36.55
C ILE A 393 -6.78 -28.77 -37.68
N GLU A 394 -7.87 -28.88 -38.45
CA GLU A 394 -7.95 -29.82 -39.57
C GLU A 394 -6.81 -29.56 -40.58
N ASN A 395 -6.08 -30.63 -40.94
CA ASN A 395 -4.94 -30.62 -41.88
C ASN A 395 -3.64 -29.96 -41.41
N GLN A 396 -3.52 -29.52 -40.16
CA GLN A 396 -2.29 -28.86 -39.66
C GLN A 396 -1.53 -29.65 -38.59
N ALA A 397 -2.10 -30.74 -38.04
CA ALA A 397 -1.54 -31.50 -36.90
C ALA A 397 -1.11 -30.61 -35.71
N GLU A 398 -1.57 -29.37 -35.69
CA GLU A 398 -1.27 -28.33 -34.73
C GLU A 398 -2.41 -28.27 -33.71
N ILE A 399 -2.03 -28.20 -32.44
CA ILE A 399 -2.98 -27.98 -31.36
C ILE A 399 -3.37 -26.50 -31.30
N PHE A 400 -4.67 -26.25 -31.25
CA PHE A 400 -5.25 -24.96 -30.93
C PHE A 400 -5.54 -24.90 -29.43
N GLU A 401 -5.15 -23.81 -28.79
CA GLU A 401 -5.34 -23.54 -27.37
C GLU A 401 -5.68 -22.06 -27.17
N GLY A 402 -6.97 -21.77 -27.07
CA GLY A 402 -7.50 -20.44 -26.81
C GLY A 402 -7.94 -20.31 -25.36
N TRP A 403 -7.71 -19.15 -24.76
CA TRP A 403 -8.22 -18.86 -23.42
C TRP A 403 -8.70 -17.41 -23.28
N ALA A 404 -9.65 -17.21 -22.38
CA ALA A 404 -10.17 -15.89 -22.03
C ALA A 404 -10.68 -15.85 -20.59
N MET A 405 -10.56 -14.69 -19.94
CA MET A 405 -11.24 -14.37 -18.69
C MET A 405 -12.40 -13.43 -19.00
N ILE A 406 -13.60 -13.87 -18.65
CA ILE A 406 -14.84 -13.20 -19.01
C ILE A 406 -15.47 -12.66 -17.74
N PHE A 407 -15.83 -11.39 -17.76
CA PHE A 407 -16.32 -10.70 -16.59
C PHE A 407 -17.81 -10.39 -16.70
N THR A 408 -18.46 -10.38 -15.54
CA THR A 408 -19.85 -9.94 -15.39
C THR A 408 -19.90 -8.53 -14.84
N GLU A 409 -20.85 -7.72 -15.31
CA GLU A 409 -21.20 -6.46 -14.66
C GLU A 409 -22.10 -6.72 -13.45
N THR A 410 -22.11 -5.77 -12.50
CA THR A 410 -23.07 -5.82 -11.38
C THR A 410 -24.52 -5.81 -11.88
N THR A 411 -25.38 -6.59 -11.21
CA THR A 411 -26.78 -6.79 -11.61
C THR A 411 -27.75 -5.75 -11.07
N PHE A 412 -27.35 -4.95 -10.10
CA PHE A 412 -28.18 -3.93 -9.47
C PHE A 412 -27.66 -2.51 -9.70
N ASP A 413 -28.51 -1.52 -9.51
CA ASP A 413 -28.14 -0.10 -9.42
C ASP A 413 -28.69 0.51 -8.13
N ILE A 414 -28.08 1.61 -7.71
CA ILE A 414 -28.35 2.29 -6.45
C ILE A 414 -29.00 3.64 -6.76
N GLY A 415 -30.11 3.94 -6.11
CA GLY A 415 -30.68 5.28 -6.02
C GLY A 415 -30.42 5.85 -4.63
N ILE A 416 -29.95 7.09 -4.58
CA ILE A 416 -29.88 7.88 -3.34
C ILE A 416 -30.77 9.08 -3.56
N LYS A 417 -31.60 9.38 -2.56
CA LYS A 417 -32.37 10.61 -2.49
C LYS A 417 -32.12 11.25 -1.14
N ILE A 418 -31.32 12.30 -1.18
CA ILE A 418 -31.07 13.23 -0.08
C ILE A 418 -31.41 14.64 -0.57
N PRO A 419 -31.88 15.55 0.30
CA PRO A 419 -31.96 16.97 -0.03
C PRO A 419 -30.61 17.51 -0.50
N ASN A 420 -30.61 18.43 -1.47
CA ASN A 420 -29.37 19.09 -1.92
C ASN A 420 -28.79 20.00 -0.82
N GLU A 421 -29.65 20.50 0.07
CA GLU A 421 -29.31 21.42 1.15
C GLU A 421 -29.96 20.97 2.45
N GLY A 422 -29.26 21.17 3.57
CA GLY A 422 -29.77 21.02 4.92
C GLY A 422 -29.16 22.08 5.84
N HIS A 423 -29.61 22.15 7.09
CA HIS A 423 -29.03 23.04 8.11
C HIS A 423 -28.24 22.26 9.17
N PRO A 424 -27.30 22.92 9.88
CA PRO A 424 -26.53 22.26 10.95
C PRO A 424 -27.43 21.59 11.99
N LEU A 425 -27.04 20.40 12.45
CA LEU A 425 -27.78 19.57 13.43
C LEU A 425 -29.20 19.17 13.00
N GLN A 426 -29.56 19.42 11.73
CA GLN A 426 -30.83 18.94 11.18
C GLN A 426 -30.81 17.42 11.07
N LYS A 427 -31.89 16.78 11.51
CA LYS A 427 -32.14 15.37 11.20
C LYS A 427 -32.72 15.25 9.79
N SER A 428 -31.91 14.73 8.87
CA SER A 428 -32.26 14.52 7.47
C SER A 428 -32.51 13.05 7.20
N ILE A 429 -33.54 12.75 6.41
CA ILE A 429 -33.83 11.38 5.98
C ILE A 429 -33.12 11.14 4.66
N ILE A 430 -32.25 10.13 4.64
CA ILE A 430 -31.63 9.61 3.42
C ILE A 430 -32.46 8.43 2.95
N GLU A 431 -33.05 8.54 1.77
CA GLU A 431 -33.75 7.43 1.13
C GLU A 431 -32.81 6.71 0.17
N ILE A 432 -32.66 5.41 0.36
CA ILE A 432 -31.86 4.53 -0.50
C ILE A 432 -32.83 3.63 -1.23
N SER A 433 -32.63 3.43 -2.54
CA SER A 433 -33.37 2.46 -3.34
C SER A 433 -32.42 1.55 -4.10
N ILE A 434 -32.67 0.24 -4.09
CA ILE A 434 -31.87 -0.75 -4.82
C ILE A 434 -32.80 -1.50 -5.76
N PHE A 435 -32.40 -1.59 -7.02
CA PHE A 435 -33.18 -2.26 -8.06
C PHE A 435 -32.26 -3.00 -9.02
N ASP A 436 -32.78 -4.08 -9.61
CA ASP A 436 -32.15 -4.82 -10.69
C ASP A 436 -32.01 -3.90 -11.92
N ARG A 437 -30.80 -3.84 -12.47
CA ARG A 437 -30.46 -2.93 -13.57
C ARG A 437 -31.10 -3.33 -14.89
N PHE A 438 -31.39 -4.63 -15.09
CA PHE A 438 -31.87 -5.17 -16.35
C PHE A 438 -33.40 -5.18 -16.43
N ASN A 439 -34.09 -5.48 -15.33
CA ASN A 439 -35.55 -5.57 -15.29
C ASN A 439 -36.23 -4.50 -14.40
N HIS A 440 -35.46 -3.67 -13.69
CA HIS A 440 -35.94 -2.60 -12.81
C HIS A 440 -36.82 -3.06 -11.62
N HIS A 441 -36.74 -4.33 -11.24
CA HIS A 441 -37.41 -4.82 -10.04
C HIS A 441 -36.68 -4.41 -8.76
N PRO A 442 -37.40 -4.10 -7.68
CA PRO A 442 -36.79 -3.76 -6.39
C PRO A 442 -36.08 -4.96 -5.76
N LEU A 443 -34.96 -4.72 -5.07
CA LEU A 443 -34.14 -5.76 -4.44
C LEU A 443 -34.04 -5.58 -2.91
N LEU A 444 -34.19 -6.69 -2.20
CA LEU A 444 -33.86 -6.80 -0.77
C LEU A 444 -32.34 -7.00 -0.66
N ALA A 445 -31.61 -6.00 -0.18
CA ALA A 445 -30.16 -6.02 -0.12
C ALA A 445 -29.64 -5.27 1.11
N TYR A 446 -28.41 -5.60 1.50
CA TYR A 446 -27.70 -4.95 2.58
C TYR A 446 -26.64 -4.01 2.02
N GLY A 447 -26.31 -2.99 2.80
CA GLY A 447 -25.23 -2.09 2.46
C GLY A 447 -24.75 -1.30 3.66
N ILE A 448 -23.74 -0.48 3.41
CA ILE A 448 -23.19 0.47 4.37
C ILE A 448 -23.53 1.88 3.86
N LEU A 449 -24.08 2.71 4.75
CA LEU A 449 -24.18 4.14 4.55
C LEU A 449 -23.07 4.82 5.34
N GLU A 450 -22.29 5.64 4.65
CA GLU A 450 -21.31 6.55 5.23
C GLU A 450 -21.74 7.99 4.92
N VAL A 451 -21.73 8.87 5.91
CA VAL A 451 -21.89 10.31 5.72
C VAL A 451 -20.73 10.98 6.41
N PHE A 452 -19.92 11.72 5.65
CA PHE A 452 -18.71 12.37 6.14
C PHE A 452 -18.50 13.72 5.47
N ASP A 453 -17.76 14.61 6.15
CA ASP A 453 -17.37 15.92 5.63
C ASP A 453 -16.40 15.75 4.45
N ASN A 454 -16.64 16.41 3.32
CA ASN A 454 -15.85 16.18 2.10
C ASN A 454 -14.42 16.74 2.16
N ARG A 455 -14.05 17.46 3.22
CA ARG A 455 -12.67 17.89 3.50
C ARG A 455 -11.77 16.78 4.03
N VAL A 456 -12.36 15.66 4.43
CA VAL A 456 -11.65 14.57 5.11
C VAL A 456 -11.56 13.33 4.25
N ALA A 457 -10.59 12.50 4.60
CA ALA A 457 -10.35 11.24 3.95
C ALA A 457 -11.33 10.16 4.37
N SER A 458 -11.79 9.41 3.37
CA SER A 458 -12.61 8.23 3.57
C SER A 458 -12.26 7.17 2.52
N LYS A 459 -11.93 5.97 3.00
CA LYS A 459 -11.64 4.82 2.16
C LYS A 459 -12.92 4.04 1.90
N SER A 460 -13.26 3.87 0.62
CA SER A 460 -14.39 3.03 0.24
C SER A 460 -14.13 1.57 0.63
N PRO A 461 -15.08 0.88 1.28
CA PRO A 461 -14.96 -0.53 1.60
C PRO A 461 -15.01 -1.43 0.34
N ARG A 462 -15.27 -0.88 -0.85
CA ARG A 462 -15.21 -1.62 -2.12
C ARG A 462 -13.78 -1.83 -2.61
N GLU A 463 -12.85 -0.93 -2.32
CA GLU A 463 -11.49 -0.95 -2.90
C GLU A 463 -10.73 -2.27 -2.66
N PRO A 464 -10.74 -2.86 -1.45
CA PRO A 464 -10.08 -4.15 -1.24
C PRO A 464 -10.67 -5.29 -2.06
N LEU A 465 -11.99 -5.28 -2.33
CA LEU A 465 -12.65 -6.29 -3.16
C LEU A 465 -12.22 -6.19 -4.63
N ILE A 466 -12.00 -4.96 -5.11
CA ILE A 466 -11.49 -4.69 -6.46
C ILE A 466 -10.04 -5.18 -6.56
N SER A 467 -9.21 -4.89 -5.55
CA SER A 467 -7.84 -5.39 -5.49
C SER A 467 -7.80 -6.92 -5.53
N ALA A 468 -8.61 -7.60 -4.70
CA ALA A 468 -8.67 -9.05 -4.65
C ALA A 468 -9.04 -9.68 -6.00
N LEU A 469 -9.98 -9.07 -6.74
CA LEU A 469 -10.31 -9.49 -8.11
C LEU A 469 -9.13 -9.23 -9.07
N GLY A 470 -8.51 -8.06 -8.97
CA GLY A 470 -7.28 -7.67 -9.67
C GLY A 470 -6.16 -8.68 -9.55
N ASP A 471 -5.84 -9.07 -8.32
CA ASP A 471 -4.77 -10.01 -8.00
C ASP A 471 -5.08 -11.41 -8.54
N SER A 472 -6.36 -11.83 -8.48
CA SER A 472 -6.80 -13.15 -8.98
C SER A 472 -6.52 -13.34 -10.48
N PHE A 473 -6.96 -12.40 -11.33
CA PHE A 473 -6.73 -12.52 -12.77
C PHE A 473 -5.29 -12.21 -13.18
N ARG A 474 -4.59 -11.32 -12.44
CA ARG A 474 -3.16 -11.04 -12.67
C ARG A 474 -2.31 -12.29 -12.45
N ASN A 475 -2.56 -13.03 -11.37
CA ASN A 475 -1.84 -14.25 -11.06
C ASN A 475 -2.00 -15.30 -12.17
N LEU A 476 -3.23 -15.55 -12.62
CA LEU A 476 -3.45 -16.49 -13.72
C LEU A 476 -2.85 -15.98 -15.04
N SER A 477 -3.01 -14.70 -15.35
CA SER A 477 -2.44 -14.13 -16.58
C SER A 477 -0.92 -14.25 -16.57
N ASN A 478 -0.25 -13.90 -15.47
CA ASN A 478 1.19 -14.06 -15.32
C ASN A 478 1.62 -15.52 -15.49
N TYR A 479 0.89 -16.48 -14.93
CA TYR A 479 1.14 -17.91 -15.14
C TYR A 479 1.04 -18.28 -16.62
N LEU A 480 -0.06 -17.94 -17.30
CA LEU A 480 -0.31 -18.29 -18.71
C LEU A 480 0.63 -17.57 -19.69
N VAL A 481 0.97 -16.30 -19.40
CA VAL A 481 1.85 -15.47 -20.22
C VAL A 481 3.31 -15.85 -20.02
N SER A 482 3.73 -16.36 -18.85
CA SER A 482 5.12 -16.84 -18.67
C SER A 482 5.54 -17.97 -19.63
N TRP A 483 4.57 -18.58 -20.33
CA TRP A 483 4.80 -19.54 -21.42
C TRP A 483 5.10 -18.89 -22.79
N ARG A 484 5.00 -17.55 -22.94
CA ARG A 484 5.29 -16.81 -24.17
C ARG A 484 5.90 -15.42 -23.92
N ASP A 485 6.91 -15.07 -24.70
CA ASP A 485 7.57 -13.75 -24.71
C ASP A 485 6.64 -12.64 -25.26
N TRP A 486 6.41 -11.58 -24.46
CA TRP A 486 5.61 -10.39 -24.84
C TRP A 486 6.23 -9.08 -24.31
N THR A 487 7.54 -8.89 -24.43
CA THR A 487 8.19 -7.62 -24.04
C THR A 487 7.76 -6.39 -24.86
N GLY A 488 6.69 -6.45 -25.66
CA GLY A 488 6.31 -5.40 -26.60
C GLY A 488 7.34 -5.19 -27.73
N ILE A 489 8.26 -6.14 -27.92
CA ILE A 489 9.18 -6.16 -29.05
C ILE A 489 8.63 -7.19 -30.04
N ILE A 490 8.09 -6.71 -31.16
CA ILE A 490 7.87 -7.57 -32.33
C ILE A 490 9.25 -8.14 -32.67
N ARG A 491 9.47 -9.44 -32.44
CA ARG A 491 10.60 -10.14 -33.06
C ARG A 491 10.36 -10.01 -34.56
N GLU A 492 11.05 -9.08 -35.21
CA GLU A 492 11.20 -9.12 -36.65
C GLU A 492 11.77 -10.51 -36.97
N GLU A 493 10.93 -11.39 -37.50
CA GLU A 493 11.37 -12.58 -38.20
C GLU A 493 12.31 -12.10 -39.29
N ARG A 494 13.62 -12.29 -39.10
CA ARG A 494 14.63 -11.93 -40.08
C ARG A 494 14.24 -12.58 -41.41
N PRO A 495 13.85 -11.82 -42.45
CA PRO A 495 13.68 -12.41 -43.76
C PRO A 495 15.07 -12.84 -44.23
N ALA A 496 15.14 -14.02 -44.84
CA ALA A 496 16.35 -14.51 -45.48
C ALA A 496 16.95 -13.44 -46.40
N LYS A 497 18.25 -13.22 -46.24
CA LYS A 497 19.07 -12.22 -46.95
C LYS A 497 18.77 -12.17 -48.46
N GLY A 498 18.21 -11.05 -48.92
CA GLY A 498 18.28 -10.61 -50.31
C GLY A 498 19.30 -9.49 -50.46
N LEU A 499 20.47 -9.79 -51.04
CA LEU A 499 21.62 -8.90 -51.25
C LEU A 499 21.33 -7.67 -52.15
N LEU A 500 20.10 -7.48 -52.63
CA LEU A 500 19.73 -6.43 -53.60
C LEU A 500 18.96 -5.24 -53.02
N ASN A 501 18.47 -5.29 -51.77
CA ASN A 501 17.77 -4.16 -51.14
C ASN A 501 18.68 -3.20 -50.34
N GLN A 502 19.97 -3.51 -50.18
CA GLN A 502 20.94 -2.65 -49.48
C GLN A 502 21.47 -1.47 -50.29
N ILE A 503 21.05 -1.32 -51.56
CA ILE A 503 21.51 -0.22 -52.43
C ILE A 503 20.48 0.93 -52.52
N ALA A 504 19.25 0.74 -52.02
CA ALA A 504 18.18 1.75 -52.13
C ALA A 504 18.07 2.71 -50.92
N THR A 505 18.68 2.40 -49.77
CA THR A 505 18.57 3.21 -48.54
C THR A 505 19.77 4.12 -48.25
N LEU A 506 20.75 4.19 -49.18
CA LEU A 506 21.94 5.05 -49.01
C LEU A 506 21.75 6.50 -49.49
N PHE A 507 20.56 6.86 -50.00
CA PHE A 507 20.22 8.22 -50.38
C PHE A 507 18.80 8.54 -49.87
N MET A 508 18.70 9.21 -48.73
CA MET A 508 17.69 10.21 -48.34
C MET A 508 17.76 10.43 -46.83
N SER A 509 18.64 11.35 -46.42
CA SER A 509 18.59 12.01 -45.11
C SER A 509 18.53 13.52 -45.36
N LYS A 510 17.45 14.18 -44.93
CA LYS A 510 17.46 15.43 -44.14
C LYS A 510 16.13 16.20 -44.17
N ASP A 511 15.78 16.67 -42.97
CA ASP A 511 15.15 17.93 -42.58
C ASP A 511 13.71 18.29 -43.02
N ALA A 512 12.82 18.43 -42.03
CA ALA A 512 11.85 19.54 -41.86
C ALA A 512 11.17 19.39 -40.48
N ALA A 513 11.51 20.19 -39.47
CA ALA A 513 10.92 21.50 -39.13
C ALA A 513 9.57 21.40 -38.38
N ALA A 514 9.56 21.99 -37.18
CA ALA A 514 8.42 22.10 -36.28
C ALA A 514 7.27 22.93 -36.87
N PRO A 515 6.00 22.65 -36.51
CA PRO A 515 4.94 23.64 -36.62
C PRO A 515 5.01 24.58 -35.42
N SER A 516 5.09 25.87 -35.74
CA SER A 516 4.99 27.00 -34.84
C SER A 516 3.62 27.09 -34.16
N SER A 517 3.67 27.56 -32.92
CA SER A 517 2.58 28.17 -32.17
C SER A 517 1.72 29.14 -32.97
N THR A 518 0.40 28.95 -32.93
CA THR A 518 -0.57 30.04 -32.83
C THR A 518 -1.70 29.59 -31.92
N ALA A 519 -1.79 30.25 -30.77
CA ALA A 519 -3.02 30.40 -30.01
C ALA A 519 -4.04 31.18 -30.88
N ASP A 520 -5.32 31.06 -30.49
CA ASP A 520 -6.50 31.71 -31.06
C ASP A 520 -7.19 30.93 -32.21
N ASP A 521 -8.09 30.01 -31.85
CA ASP A 521 -9.54 30.17 -32.05
C ASP A 521 -10.28 28.85 -31.73
N TYR A 522 -10.71 28.72 -30.47
CA TYR A 522 -11.88 27.91 -30.11
C TYR A 522 -12.76 28.74 -29.17
N LYS A 523 -13.57 29.63 -29.75
CA LYS A 523 -14.75 30.16 -29.06
C LYS A 523 -15.86 29.12 -29.18
N MET A 524 -16.13 28.39 -28.10
CA MET A 524 -17.36 27.65 -27.93
C MET A 524 -18.28 28.36 -26.93
N GLU A 525 -19.57 28.18 -27.17
CA GLU A 525 -20.68 29.05 -26.82
C GLU A 525 -20.95 29.17 -25.31
N THR A 526 -21.38 30.37 -24.90
CA THR A 526 -22.01 30.63 -23.60
C THR A 526 -23.21 29.70 -23.39
N PRO A 527 -23.29 28.96 -22.27
CA PRO A 527 -24.53 28.30 -21.87
C PRO A 527 -25.59 29.36 -21.55
N LEU A 528 -26.75 29.25 -22.20
CA LEU A 528 -27.92 30.06 -21.89
C LEU A 528 -28.34 29.88 -20.42
N SER A 529 -28.70 31.01 -19.78
CA SER A 529 -29.45 31.07 -18.52
C SER A 529 -30.66 30.14 -18.54
N ALA A 530 -30.72 29.22 -17.59
CA ALA A 530 -31.94 28.49 -17.28
C ALA A 530 -32.90 29.40 -16.49
N LEU A 531 -34.02 29.79 -17.13
CA LEU A 531 -35.18 30.41 -16.49
C LEU A 531 -36.28 29.35 -16.26
N SER A 532 -36.44 29.01 -14.98
CA SER A 532 -37.69 28.82 -14.19
C SER A 532 -38.96 28.11 -14.73
N ALA A 533 -39.45 27.22 -13.83
CA ALA A 533 -40.84 26.82 -13.48
C ALA A 533 -41.58 25.88 -14.45
N SER A 534 -42.39 24.87 -14.07
CA SER A 534 -43.08 24.44 -12.82
C SER A 534 -43.53 22.96 -13.05
N GLU A 535 -43.72 22.06 -12.08
CA GLU A 535 -44.80 22.03 -11.07
C GLU A 535 -44.40 21.21 -9.83
N GLU A 536 -44.71 21.80 -8.67
CA GLU A 536 -44.55 21.26 -7.32
C GLU A 536 -45.66 20.26 -6.97
N ILE A 537 -45.31 19.17 -6.31
CA ILE A 537 -46.20 18.51 -5.35
C ILE A 537 -45.72 18.90 -3.96
N ASN A 538 -46.40 19.88 -3.37
CA ASN A 538 -46.16 20.40 -2.04
C ASN A 538 -46.50 19.35 -0.97
N ILE A 539 -45.50 18.91 -0.21
CA ILE A 539 -45.68 18.51 1.19
C ILE A 539 -44.75 19.43 2.00
N THR A 540 -45.36 20.40 2.65
CA THR A 540 -44.72 21.39 3.51
C THR A 540 -44.10 20.72 4.73
N THR A 541 -42.76 20.71 4.81
CA THR A 541 -42.05 20.72 6.09
C THR A 541 -41.79 22.16 6.47
N GLU A 542 -42.75 22.80 7.15
CA GLU A 542 -42.47 24.03 7.89
C GLU A 542 -41.47 23.69 9.01
N SER A 543 -40.19 24.03 8.82
CA SER A 543 -39.22 24.07 9.92
C SER A 543 -39.03 25.52 10.34
N VAL A 544 -39.58 25.87 11.50
CA VAL A 544 -39.18 27.05 12.26
C VAL A 544 -37.66 26.99 12.46
N PRO A 545 -36.86 28.05 12.19
CA PRO A 545 -35.45 28.04 12.51
C PRO A 545 -35.31 28.05 14.03
N GLN A 546 -35.04 26.88 14.62
CA GLN A 546 -34.66 26.79 16.02
C GLN A 546 -33.27 27.41 16.20
N GLU A 547 -33.12 28.18 17.29
CA GLU A 547 -31.82 28.56 17.83
C GLU A 547 -30.99 27.28 18.00
N THR A 548 -30.00 27.08 17.11
CA THR A 548 -29.17 25.88 17.09
C THR A 548 -27.80 26.25 17.62
N ILE A 549 -27.46 25.74 18.81
CA ILE A 549 -26.11 25.84 19.38
C ILE A 549 -25.23 24.83 18.66
N ARG A 550 -24.20 25.30 17.96
CA ARG A 550 -23.30 24.45 17.15
C ARG A 550 -22.00 24.25 17.91
N GLU A 551 -21.76 23.04 18.41
CA GLU A 551 -20.59 22.71 19.22
C GLU A 551 -19.59 21.86 18.44
N GLY A 552 -18.33 22.29 18.41
CA GLY A 552 -17.23 21.53 17.81
C GLY A 552 -17.37 21.22 16.31
N GLU A 553 -16.62 20.23 15.86
CA GLU A 553 -16.62 19.73 14.48
C GLU A 553 -16.79 18.22 14.49
N LYS A 554 -17.42 17.68 13.44
CA LYS A 554 -17.62 16.24 13.30
C LYS A 554 -17.26 15.79 11.89
N LYS A 555 -16.16 15.03 11.74
CA LYS A 555 -15.69 14.57 10.43
C LYS A 555 -16.55 13.43 9.87
N VAL A 556 -16.81 12.37 10.65
CA VAL A 556 -17.78 11.32 10.30
C VAL A 556 -19.11 11.61 10.96
N VAL A 557 -20.12 11.86 10.14
CA VAL A 557 -21.47 12.17 10.58
C VAL A 557 -22.23 10.90 10.94
N TYR A 558 -22.09 9.87 10.10
CA TYR A 558 -22.75 8.57 10.25
C TYR A 558 -21.94 7.46 9.55
N CYS A 559 -21.84 6.28 10.18
CA CYS A 559 -21.37 5.04 9.56
C CYS A 559 -22.22 3.89 10.10
N GLY A 560 -22.90 3.14 9.23
CA GLY A 560 -23.76 2.06 9.69
C GLY A 560 -24.30 1.17 8.58
N ILE A 561 -24.76 -0.02 8.97
CA ILE A 561 -25.40 -1.00 8.09
C ILE A 561 -26.87 -0.63 7.89
N PHE A 562 -27.36 -0.86 6.68
CA PHE A 562 -28.78 -0.81 6.38
C PHE A 562 -29.23 -2.04 5.60
N GLN A 563 -30.54 -2.27 5.62
CA GLN A 563 -31.22 -3.26 4.79
C GLN A 563 -32.41 -2.58 4.12
N THR A 564 -32.62 -2.83 2.83
CA THR A 564 -33.84 -2.39 2.14
C THR A 564 -35.04 -3.22 2.57
N ASP A 565 -36.25 -2.70 2.38
CA ASP A 565 -37.49 -3.46 2.53
C ASP A 565 -37.83 -4.27 1.25
N GLN A 566 -38.96 -4.97 1.24
CA GLN A 566 -39.44 -5.72 0.06
C GLN A 566 -39.71 -4.84 -1.18
N ARG A 567 -39.78 -3.51 -1.02
CA ARG A 567 -39.90 -2.55 -2.12
C ARG A 567 -38.53 -2.02 -2.55
N GLY A 568 -37.45 -2.61 -2.05
CA GLY A 568 -36.08 -2.23 -2.33
C GLY A 568 -35.72 -0.87 -1.77
N LYS A 569 -36.35 -0.41 -0.68
CA LYS A 569 -36.11 0.92 -0.10
C LYS A 569 -35.64 0.85 1.35
N ALA A 570 -34.70 1.71 1.72
CA ALA A 570 -34.31 1.98 3.10
C ALA A 570 -34.44 3.48 3.39
N LYS A 571 -34.76 3.83 4.63
CA LYS A 571 -34.77 5.22 5.11
C LYS A 571 -33.93 5.31 6.37
N ILE A 572 -32.90 6.15 6.33
CA ILE A 572 -31.97 6.31 7.45
C ILE A 572 -32.03 7.76 7.89
N LEU A 573 -32.24 7.96 9.19
CA LEU A 573 -32.23 9.29 9.80
C LEU A 573 -30.80 9.63 10.20
N VAL A 574 -30.25 10.67 9.58
CA VAL A 574 -28.89 11.16 9.85
C VAL A 574 -28.98 12.59 10.38
N GLU A 575 -28.32 12.86 11.51
CA GLU A 575 -28.17 14.21 12.04
C GLU A 575 -26.95 14.87 11.38
N LEU A 576 -27.18 15.95 10.64
CA LEU A 576 -26.13 16.70 9.93
C LEU A 576 -25.14 17.34 10.90
N PRO A 577 -23.87 17.55 10.49
CA PRO A 577 -22.85 18.07 11.38
C PRO A 577 -23.14 19.49 11.87
N PRO A 578 -22.48 19.93 12.97
CA PRO A 578 -22.57 21.30 13.47
C PRO A 578 -21.90 22.31 12.53
N GLN A 579 -20.91 21.89 11.73
CA GLN A 579 -20.20 22.78 10.81
C GLN A 579 -20.88 22.95 9.45
N ILE A 580 -20.75 24.15 8.87
CA ILE A 580 -21.12 24.42 7.48
C ILE A 580 -20.04 23.83 6.57
N GLY A 581 -20.51 23.26 5.47
CA GLY A 581 -19.67 22.61 4.47
C GLY A 581 -20.49 21.64 3.65
N ARG A 582 -19.80 20.79 2.90
CA ARG A 582 -20.42 19.75 2.08
C ARG A 582 -20.16 18.40 2.72
N CYS A 583 -21.21 17.61 2.87
CA CYS A 583 -21.09 16.22 3.28
C CYS A 583 -21.29 15.32 2.06
N THR A 584 -20.52 14.24 2.00
CA THR A 584 -20.71 13.17 1.03
C THR A 584 -21.42 12.02 1.72
N ALA A 585 -22.61 11.67 1.22
CA ALA A 585 -23.32 10.45 1.54
C ALA A 585 -22.90 9.37 0.54
N ARG A 586 -22.17 8.36 1.00
CA ARG A 586 -21.76 7.19 0.22
C ARG A 586 -22.58 5.99 0.63
N VAL A 587 -23.18 5.34 -0.36
CA VAL A 587 -23.86 4.06 -0.20
C VAL A 587 -23.06 2.99 -0.92
N VAL A 588 -22.66 1.96 -0.19
CA VAL A 588 -22.02 0.76 -0.75
C VAL A 588 -22.94 -0.42 -0.52
N VAL A 589 -23.40 -1.04 -1.60
CA VAL A 589 -24.26 -2.22 -1.59
C VAL A 589 -23.44 -3.41 -2.06
N ILE A 590 -23.60 -4.53 -1.37
CA ILE A 590 -22.86 -5.76 -1.67
C ILE A 590 -23.83 -6.92 -1.56
N ASP A 591 -23.83 -7.75 -2.59
CA ASP A 591 -24.58 -9.00 -2.64
C ASP A 591 -23.70 -10.08 -3.29
N GLN A 592 -23.23 -11.03 -2.49
CA GLN A 592 -22.26 -12.05 -2.94
C GLN A 592 -21.07 -11.41 -3.65
N PHE A 593 -20.88 -11.66 -4.95
CA PHE A 593 -19.79 -11.08 -5.74
C PHE A 593 -20.14 -9.73 -6.37
N ASP A 594 -21.40 -9.31 -6.34
CA ASP A 594 -21.84 -8.01 -6.86
C ASP A 594 -21.65 -6.92 -5.83
N TYR A 595 -21.06 -5.81 -6.25
CA TYR A 595 -20.85 -4.65 -5.40
C TYR A 595 -20.94 -3.38 -6.23
N GLN A 596 -21.60 -2.37 -5.67
CA GLN A 596 -21.68 -1.06 -6.28
C GLN A 596 -21.62 0.01 -5.20
N GLU A 597 -21.11 1.17 -5.61
CA GLU A 597 -21.08 2.37 -4.80
C GLU A 597 -21.79 3.49 -5.55
N LYS A 598 -22.46 4.34 -4.77
CA LYS A 598 -22.94 5.63 -5.25
C LYS A 598 -22.70 6.69 -4.18
N THR A 599 -22.36 7.89 -4.62
CA THR A 599 -22.26 9.05 -3.74
C THR A 599 -23.29 10.09 -4.12
N GLN A 600 -23.78 10.82 -3.13
CA GLN A 600 -24.54 12.04 -3.31
C GLN A 600 -24.10 13.05 -2.25
N MET A 601 -24.07 14.32 -2.63
CA MET A 601 -23.63 15.40 -1.75
C MET A 601 -24.83 16.14 -1.18
N ILE A 602 -24.67 16.64 0.04
CA ILE A 602 -25.57 17.58 0.68
C ILE A 602 -24.77 18.78 1.21
N ASP A 603 -25.22 19.99 0.88
CA ASP A 603 -24.63 21.19 1.43
C ASP A 603 -25.32 21.53 2.76
N VAL A 604 -24.54 21.50 3.84
CA VAL A 604 -24.98 21.97 5.15
C VAL A 604 -24.80 23.47 5.18
N GLN A 605 -25.91 24.22 5.10
CA GLN A 605 -25.91 25.67 4.95
C GLN A 605 -26.81 26.35 5.97
N LYS A 606 -26.55 27.65 6.15
CA LYS A 606 -27.36 28.54 6.95
C LYS A 606 -27.31 29.92 6.30
N LYS A 607 -28.39 30.70 6.39
CA LYS A 607 -28.46 32.03 5.76
C LYS A 607 -27.56 33.06 6.45
N ASN A 608 -27.65 33.12 7.78
CA ASN A 608 -26.82 33.98 8.62
C ASN A 608 -26.01 33.07 9.55
N TYR A 609 -24.68 33.15 9.49
CA TYR A 609 -23.83 32.21 10.20
C TYR A 609 -22.46 32.74 10.54
N ILE A 610 -21.81 32.02 11.46
CA ILE A 610 -20.44 32.22 11.93
C ILE A 610 -19.63 30.96 11.64
N GLU A 611 -18.57 31.03 10.85
CA GLU A 611 -17.58 29.95 10.76
C GLU A 611 -16.24 30.41 11.30
N VAL A 612 -15.63 29.50 12.06
CA VAL A 612 -14.38 29.71 12.79
C VAL A 612 -13.38 28.69 12.30
N ASP A 613 -12.18 29.16 11.98
CA ASP A 613 -11.04 28.33 11.61
C ASP A 613 -9.88 28.79 12.50
N PHE A 614 -9.61 28.05 13.56
CA PHE A 614 -8.46 28.23 14.47
C PHE A 614 -8.22 26.92 15.26
N PRO A 615 -7.04 26.73 15.88
CA PRO A 615 -6.73 25.49 16.55
C PRO A 615 -7.44 25.38 17.91
N ASN A 616 -7.93 24.18 18.23
CA ASN A 616 -8.54 23.89 19.54
C ASN A 616 -7.51 23.81 20.68
N ILE A 617 -6.24 23.51 20.37
CA ILE A 617 -5.14 23.58 21.33
C ILE A 617 -4.47 24.95 21.22
N ILE A 618 -4.43 25.72 22.29
CA ILE A 618 -3.71 27.00 22.34
C ILE A 618 -2.59 26.92 23.37
N ILE A 619 -1.35 27.08 22.90
CA ILE A 619 -0.18 27.08 23.79
C ILE A 619 -0.26 28.27 24.76
N PRO A 620 0.04 28.08 26.06
CA PRO A 620 0.07 29.16 27.04
C PRO A 620 0.91 30.36 26.56
N GLY A 621 0.34 31.56 26.67
CA GLY A 621 0.99 32.80 26.22
C GLY A 621 0.98 33.04 24.70
N ALA A 622 0.37 32.16 23.90
CA ALA A 622 0.11 32.44 22.49
C ALA A 622 -0.84 33.64 22.35
N MET A 623 -0.64 34.44 21.30
CA MET A 623 -1.56 35.48 20.85
C MET A 623 -1.94 35.18 19.41
N LEU A 624 -3.22 35.00 19.16
CA LEU A 624 -3.77 34.70 17.84
C LEU A 624 -4.72 35.81 17.45
N ASN A 625 -4.73 36.19 16.18
CA ASN A 625 -5.70 37.11 15.59
C ASN A 625 -6.51 36.38 14.52
N PRO A 626 -7.25 35.31 14.89
CA PRO A 626 -8.04 34.56 13.92
C PRO A 626 -9.07 35.47 13.24
N GLN A 627 -9.34 35.16 11.98
CA GLN A 627 -10.45 35.75 11.23
C GLN A 627 -11.65 34.82 11.33
N ILE A 628 -12.80 35.39 11.63
CA ILE A 628 -14.06 34.65 11.68
C ILE A 628 -14.81 34.99 10.41
N GLN A 629 -15.28 34.00 9.66
CA GLN A 629 -16.20 34.29 8.57
C GLN A 629 -17.60 34.50 9.13
N VAL A 630 -18.17 35.67 8.87
CA VAL A 630 -19.56 35.97 9.22
C VAL A 630 -20.32 36.37 7.99
N VAL A 631 -21.42 35.68 7.72
CA VAL A 631 -22.33 35.98 6.62
C VAL A 631 -23.62 36.56 7.16
N ASN A 632 -23.96 37.75 6.67
CA ASN A 632 -25.21 38.44 6.94
C ASN A 632 -25.99 38.63 5.63
N THR A 633 -27.12 37.95 5.52
CA THR A 633 -28.05 38.06 4.38
C THR A 633 -29.24 38.99 4.68
N GLU A 634 -29.32 39.54 5.90
CA GLU A 634 -30.34 40.51 6.26
C GLU A 634 -30.05 41.87 5.61
N LEU A 635 -31.08 42.70 5.45
CA LEU A 635 -30.92 44.07 4.94
C LEU A 635 -30.33 45.03 5.99
N ASN A 636 -30.42 44.67 7.27
CA ASN A 636 -29.92 45.47 8.39
C ASN A 636 -28.62 44.86 8.93
N SER A 637 -27.83 45.67 9.63
CA SER A 637 -26.65 45.17 10.31
C SER A 637 -27.02 44.25 11.50
N LEU A 638 -26.19 43.22 11.69
CA LEU A 638 -26.24 42.29 12.82
C LEU A 638 -25.12 42.60 13.82
N ILE A 639 -25.18 42.00 14.99
CA ILE A 639 -24.18 42.15 16.07
C ILE A 639 -23.52 40.79 16.30
N LEU A 640 -22.22 40.68 16.06
CA LEU A 640 -21.43 39.52 16.51
C LEU A 640 -20.92 39.79 17.91
N LYS A 641 -21.22 38.92 18.87
CA LYS A 641 -20.66 38.94 20.22
C LYS A 641 -19.81 37.70 20.45
N ILE A 642 -18.61 37.89 20.99
CA ILE A 642 -17.67 36.82 21.31
C ILE A 642 -17.33 36.91 22.80
N SER A 643 -17.42 35.80 23.53
CA SER A 643 -17.15 35.74 24.96
C SER A 643 -16.71 34.35 25.41
N GLY A 644 -15.95 34.26 26.50
CA GLY A 644 -15.52 32.98 27.07
C GLY A 644 -14.00 32.80 27.00
N ALA A 645 -13.57 31.57 26.75
CA ALA A 645 -12.18 31.17 26.83
C ALA A 645 -11.25 31.93 25.86
N GLY A 646 -10.00 32.14 26.26
CA GLY A 646 -9.01 32.82 25.44
C GLY A 646 -9.20 34.33 25.28
N LEU A 647 -10.25 34.94 25.85
CA LEU A 647 -10.50 36.38 25.79
C LEU A 647 -10.27 37.07 27.14
N ALA A 648 -9.60 38.22 27.11
CA ALA A 648 -9.50 39.08 28.30
C ALA A 648 -10.84 39.73 28.67
N LYS A 649 -11.68 40.03 27.67
CA LYS A 649 -13.03 40.58 27.81
C LYS A 649 -13.86 40.24 26.58
N PRO A 650 -15.20 40.18 26.69
CA PRO A 650 -16.06 40.02 25.53
C PRO A 650 -15.84 41.10 24.46
N VAL A 651 -15.94 40.71 23.19
CA VAL A 651 -15.77 41.59 22.03
C VAL A 651 -17.07 41.61 21.23
N THR A 652 -17.41 42.78 20.67
CA THR A 652 -18.62 42.97 19.86
C THR A 652 -18.28 43.67 18.55
N PHE A 653 -18.83 43.18 17.44
CA PHE A 653 -18.70 43.76 16.11
C PHE A 653 -20.07 44.05 15.50
N THR A 654 -20.17 45.13 14.73
CA THR A 654 -21.31 45.39 13.84
C THR A 654 -21.02 44.74 12.49
N ILE A 655 -21.93 43.90 12.01
CA ILE A 655 -21.80 43.11 10.79
C ILE A 655 -22.78 43.65 9.75
N GLU A 656 -22.27 44.36 8.76
CA GLU A 656 -23.06 44.86 7.63
C GLU A 656 -23.55 43.72 6.72
N PRO A 657 -24.58 43.93 5.88
CA PRO A 657 -25.01 42.95 4.89
C PRO A 657 -23.87 42.50 3.96
N GLY A 658 -23.77 41.20 3.73
CA GLY A 658 -22.70 40.53 2.96
C GLY A 658 -21.84 39.58 3.81
N THR A 659 -20.71 39.17 3.25
CA THR A 659 -19.69 38.37 3.94
C THR A 659 -18.62 39.30 4.52
N THR A 660 -18.33 39.15 5.81
CA THR A 660 -17.29 39.91 6.51
C THR A 660 -16.37 38.95 7.26
N ASN A 661 -15.10 39.34 7.42
CA ASN A 661 -14.11 38.53 8.12
C ASN A 661 -13.52 39.30 9.33
N PRO A 662 -14.30 39.62 10.38
CA PRO A 662 -13.78 40.31 11.55
C PRO A 662 -12.64 39.52 12.19
N SER A 663 -11.58 40.23 12.57
CA SER A 663 -10.48 39.69 13.36
C SER A 663 -10.63 40.12 14.82
N PHE A 664 -10.33 39.21 15.74
CA PHE A 664 -10.30 39.47 17.17
C PHE A 664 -9.05 38.85 17.76
N GLN A 665 -8.60 39.36 18.90
CA GLN A 665 -7.43 38.83 19.58
C GLN A 665 -7.84 37.73 20.57
N MET A 666 -7.22 36.57 20.44
CA MET A 666 -7.32 35.44 21.34
C MET A 666 -5.96 35.19 22.01
N THR A 667 -5.98 34.77 23.26
CA THR A 667 -4.78 34.52 24.09
C THR A 667 -4.80 33.10 24.63
N GLY A 668 -3.63 32.49 24.79
CA GLY A 668 -3.47 31.19 25.47
C GLY A 668 -3.60 31.30 26.98
N GLU A 669 -4.74 31.80 27.45
CA GLU A 669 -5.11 31.96 28.86
C GLU A 669 -6.61 31.68 29.02
N ASN A 670 -7.07 31.35 30.24
CA ASN A 670 -8.50 31.08 30.53
C ASN A 670 -9.11 30.03 29.59
N TYR A 671 -8.62 28.79 29.64
CA TYR A 671 -9.10 27.66 28.83
C TYR A 671 -10.55 27.23 29.18
N GLY A 672 -11.22 26.56 28.24
CA GLY A 672 -12.64 26.14 28.34
C GLY A 672 -13.45 26.56 27.10
N SER A 673 -14.75 26.81 27.28
CA SER A 673 -15.65 27.14 26.18
C SER A 673 -15.51 28.58 25.68
N LEU A 674 -15.31 28.77 24.38
CA LEU A 674 -15.40 30.05 23.66
C LEU A 674 -16.70 30.10 22.85
N LEU A 675 -17.50 31.14 23.12
CA LEU A 675 -18.84 31.33 22.58
C LEU A 675 -18.88 32.49 21.58
N PHE A 676 -19.48 32.25 20.42
CA PHE A 676 -19.80 33.23 19.39
C PHE A 676 -21.33 33.30 19.21
N GLU A 677 -21.89 34.50 19.22
CA GLU A 677 -23.32 34.77 19.08
C GLU A 677 -23.55 35.82 17.99
N LEU A 678 -24.36 35.50 16.98
CA LEU A 678 -24.80 36.45 15.95
C LEU A 678 -26.23 36.90 16.29
N LEU A 679 -26.40 38.19 16.59
CA LEU A 679 -27.62 38.76 17.13
C LEU A 679 -28.22 39.81 16.20
N GLY A 680 -29.55 39.87 16.12
CA GLY A 680 -30.26 41.01 15.55
C GLY A 680 -30.30 42.21 16.49
N THR A 681 -30.66 43.37 15.98
CA THR A 681 -30.81 44.62 16.76
C THR A 681 -31.84 44.54 17.90
N GLN A 682 -32.75 43.57 17.85
CA GLN A 682 -33.76 43.28 18.89
C GLN A 682 -33.36 42.11 19.81
N GLY A 683 -32.13 41.59 19.71
CA GLY A 683 -31.63 40.48 20.54
C GLY A 683 -31.97 39.08 20.03
N LYS A 684 -32.59 38.94 18.85
CA LYS A 684 -32.84 37.63 18.22
C LYS A 684 -31.52 36.95 17.85
N ILE A 685 -31.30 35.71 18.27
CA ILE A 685 -30.12 34.93 17.88
C ILE A 685 -30.34 34.35 16.48
N PHE A 686 -29.43 34.66 15.56
CA PHE A 686 -29.38 34.08 14.22
C PHE A 686 -28.47 32.85 14.17
N ASP A 687 -27.37 32.87 14.91
CA ASP A 687 -26.43 31.75 14.98
C ASP A 687 -25.62 31.76 16.28
N GLN A 688 -25.24 30.56 16.72
CA GLN A 688 -24.44 30.37 17.92
C GLN A 688 -23.42 29.24 17.71
N ARG A 689 -22.16 29.53 18.02
CA ARG A 689 -21.03 28.60 17.90
C ARG A 689 -20.30 28.48 19.23
N VAL A 690 -20.04 27.25 19.67
CA VAL A 690 -19.20 26.95 20.83
C VAL A 690 -18.01 26.14 20.37
N VAL A 691 -16.81 26.61 20.72
CA VAL A 691 -15.55 25.91 20.50
C VAL A 691 -14.87 25.70 21.84
N GLU A 692 -14.43 24.48 22.09
CA GLU A 692 -13.64 24.18 23.29
C GLU A 692 -12.17 24.50 23.04
N ILE A 693 -11.61 25.35 23.90
CA ILE A 693 -10.21 25.74 23.87
C ILE A 693 -9.49 25.01 24.99
N HIS A 694 -8.53 24.18 24.60
CA HIS A 694 -7.73 23.39 25.52
C HIS A 694 -6.27 23.80 25.49
N ASN A 695 -5.54 23.41 26.53
CA ASN A 695 -4.09 23.45 26.52
C ASN A 695 -3.51 22.04 26.37
N VAL A 696 -2.19 21.99 26.32
CA VAL A 696 -1.39 20.77 26.24
C VAL A 696 -1.10 20.24 27.65
N GLU A 697 -2.14 19.96 28.45
CA GLU A 697 -1.93 19.59 29.86
C GLU A 697 -1.53 18.14 30.08
N SER A 698 -2.24 17.16 29.48
CA SER A 698 -1.90 15.75 29.67
C SER A 698 -2.35 14.88 28.50
N PHE A 699 -1.53 13.88 28.14
CA PHE A 699 -1.79 12.96 27.04
C PHE A 699 -1.48 11.52 27.45
N PRO A 700 -2.32 10.56 27.06
CA PRO A 700 -1.98 9.16 27.21
C PRO A 700 -0.72 8.86 26.38
N THR A 701 0.20 8.08 26.94
CA THR A 701 1.44 7.67 26.30
C THR A 701 1.81 6.26 26.74
N THR A 702 2.16 5.44 25.76
CA THR A 702 2.67 4.09 25.97
C THR A 702 4.21 4.09 25.89
N PHE A 703 4.87 3.57 26.91
CA PHE A 703 6.31 3.24 26.91
C PHE A 703 6.47 1.74 26.68
N THR A 704 7.35 1.38 25.75
CA THR A 704 7.51 -0.02 25.32
C THR A 704 8.95 -0.48 25.50
N ASP A 705 9.13 -1.56 26.26
CA ASP A 705 10.40 -2.23 26.48
C ASP A 705 10.52 -3.48 25.59
N ILE A 706 11.62 -3.62 24.85
CA ILE A 706 11.94 -4.85 24.11
C ILE A 706 13.18 -5.52 24.71
N PHE A 707 13.06 -6.80 25.06
CA PHE A 707 14.18 -7.60 25.57
C PHE A 707 14.22 -9.01 24.98
N VAL A 708 15.45 -9.49 24.77
CA VAL A 708 15.77 -10.83 24.25
C VAL A 708 16.15 -11.71 25.45
N SER A 709 15.52 -12.86 25.59
CA SER A 709 15.76 -13.79 26.69
C SER A 709 17.15 -14.41 26.64
N GLU A 710 17.83 -14.38 27.79
CA GLU A 710 19.12 -15.02 28.06
C GLU A 710 18.99 -16.34 28.84
N GLY A 711 17.77 -16.90 28.94
CA GLY A 711 17.51 -18.05 29.80
C GLY A 711 17.24 -17.68 31.27
N ASN A 712 17.48 -16.42 31.64
CA ASN A 712 17.34 -15.92 33.01
C ASN A 712 15.91 -15.45 33.31
N PRO A 713 15.43 -15.58 34.57
CA PRO A 713 14.11 -15.07 34.95
C PRO A 713 14.00 -13.55 34.86
N VAL A 714 12.90 -13.05 34.30
CA VAL A 714 12.54 -11.62 34.25
C VAL A 714 11.37 -11.35 35.20
N LEU A 715 11.45 -10.25 35.95
CA LEU A 715 10.39 -9.80 36.85
C LEU A 715 9.47 -8.80 36.13
N ILE A 716 8.18 -9.08 36.10
CA ILE A 716 7.15 -8.22 35.52
C ILE A 716 6.40 -7.52 36.64
N GLU A 717 6.47 -6.19 36.65
CA GLU A 717 5.78 -5.35 37.63
C GLU A 717 4.25 -5.37 37.41
N PRO A 718 3.44 -5.13 38.46
CA PRO A 718 2.00 -4.91 38.31
C PRO A 718 1.68 -3.77 37.34
N HIS A 719 0.54 -3.87 36.65
CA HIS A 719 0.03 -2.93 35.64
C HIS A 719 0.92 -2.74 34.40
N ARG A 720 1.90 -3.63 34.19
CA ARG A 720 2.62 -3.74 32.91
C ARG A 720 2.03 -4.84 32.07
N ARG A 721 1.74 -4.53 30.81
CA ARG A 721 1.26 -5.52 29.85
C ARG A 721 2.45 -6.09 29.10
N ILE A 722 2.62 -7.41 29.11
CA ILE A 722 3.74 -8.08 28.45
C ILE A 722 3.24 -9.08 27.42
N ALA A 723 3.84 -9.07 26.24
CA ALA A 723 3.70 -10.09 25.22
C ALA A 723 5.04 -10.83 25.05
N ALA A 724 4.98 -12.16 25.01
CA ALA A 724 6.12 -13.03 24.74
C ALA A 724 5.94 -13.71 23.37
N PHE A 725 6.99 -13.65 22.55
CA PHE A 725 7.06 -14.16 21.19
C PHE A 725 8.14 -15.24 21.11
N SER A 726 7.89 -16.27 20.30
CA SER A 726 8.80 -17.43 20.20
C SER A 726 10.16 -17.03 19.63
N ASN A 727 10.20 -16.00 18.79
CA ASN A 727 11.37 -15.51 18.09
C ASN A 727 11.14 -14.05 17.61
N PRO A 728 12.19 -13.29 17.23
CA PRO A 728 12.05 -11.89 16.82
C PRO A 728 11.33 -11.67 15.50
N ALA A 729 11.22 -12.67 14.62
CA ALA A 729 10.52 -12.50 13.35
C ALA A 729 9.00 -12.36 13.50
N GLN A 730 8.42 -12.84 14.61
CA GLN A 730 6.98 -12.68 14.89
C GLN A 730 6.56 -11.22 15.16
N LEU A 731 7.52 -10.35 15.49
CA LEU A 731 7.31 -8.91 15.61
C LEU A 731 7.53 -8.18 14.27
N LEU A 732 7.92 -8.91 13.21
CA LEU A 732 8.17 -8.33 11.90
C LEU A 732 6.90 -8.26 11.01
N ARG A 733 5.78 -7.82 11.55
CA ARG A 733 4.45 -7.92 10.92
C ARG A 733 4.26 -6.91 9.78
N GLY A 734 3.72 -7.35 8.65
CA GLY A 734 3.55 -6.54 7.43
C GLY A 734 4.80 -6.48 6.56
N MET A 735 5.87 -7.18 6.94
CA MET A 735 7.16 -7.13 6.25
C MET A 735 7.12 -7.85 4.91
N VAL A 736 6.38 -8.96 4.79
CA VAL A 736 6.29 -9.72 3.52
C VAL A 736 5.65 -8.84 2.45
N THR A 737 4.48 -8.27 2.77
CA THR A 737 3.76 -7.35 1.88
C THR A 737 4.59 -6.13 1.53
N THR A 738 5.31 -5.57 2.52
CA THR A 738 6.17 -4.39 2.32
C THR A 738 7.35 -4.68 1.39
N ILE A 739 8.03 -5.82 1.59
CA ILE A 739 9.16 -6.24 0.73
C ILE A 739 8.67 -6.47 -0.69
N GLU A 740 7.58 -7.22 -0.86
CA GLU A 740 7.07 -7.57 -2.18
C GLU A 740 6.58 -6.32 -2.93
N THR A 741 5.90 -5.41 -2.22
CA THR A 741 5.50 -4.11 -2.73
C THR A 741 6.71 -3.29 -3.24
N ASN A 742 7.79 -3.25 -2.47
CA ASN A 742 9.01 -2.57 -2.88
C ASN A 742 9.67 -3.25 -4.08
N ILE A 743 9.63 -4.58 -4.16
CA ILE A 743 10.13 -5.33 -5.31
C ILE A 743 9.39 -4.96 -6.60
N TYR A 744 8.06 -4.78 -6.54
CA TYR A 744 7.28 -4.35 -7.70
C TYR A 744 7.63 -2.95 -8.20
N SER A 745 8.28 -2.10 -7.40
CA SER A 745 8.77 -0.80 -7.86
C SER A 745 10.13 -0.90 -8.56
N TRP A 746 10.76 -2.08 -8.62
CA TRP A 746 12.05 -2.27 -9.28
C TRP A 746 11.89 -2.32 -10.81
N PHE A 747 12.86 -1.74 -11.52
CA PHE A 747 12.91 -1.84 -12.98
C PHE A 747 13.17 -3.29 -13.40
N GLY A 748 12.43 -3.80 -14.39
CA GLY A 748 12.51 -5.19 -14.87
C GLY A 748 13.75 -5.52 -15.71
N HIS A 749 14.96 -5.28 -15.21
CA HIS A 749 16.22 -5.77 -15.80
C HIS A 749 16.69 -7.07 -15.12
N ALA A 750 17.63 -7.80 -15.74
CA ALA A 750 17.98 -9.16 -15.31
C ALA A 750 18.50 -9.27 -13.86
N GLU A 751 19.24 -8.26 -13.39
CA GLU A 751 19.74 -8.20 -12.00
C GLU A 751 18.58 -8.06 -11.02
N ALA A 752 17.66 -7.13 -11.27
CA ALA A 752 16.49 -6.93 -10.42
C ALA A 752 15.60 -8.19 -10.40
N VAL A 753 15.31 -8.77 -11.57
CA VAL A 753 14.47 -9.99 -11.67
C VAL A 753 15.10 -11.15 -10.90
N SER A 754 16.40 -11.41 -11.08
CA SER A 754 17.08 -12.49 -10.35
C SER A 754 17.17 -12.22 -8.84
N ALA A 755 17.42 -10.98 -8.42
CA ALA A 755 17.45 -10.61 -7.01
C ALA A 755 16.07 -10.79 -6.35
N SER A 756 15.00 -10.38 -7.04
CA SER A 756 13.62 -10.60 -6.58
C SER A 756 13.32 -12.09 -6.37
N CYS A 757 13.76 -12.96 -7.29
CA CYS A 757 13.59 -14.41 -7.14
C CYS A 757 14.28 -14.95 -5.87
N ALA A 758 15.51 -14.50 -5.60
CA ALA A 758 16.25 -14.91 -4.40
C ALA A 758 15.55 -14.45 -3.09
N LEU A 759 15.05 -13.21 -3.06
CA LEU A 759 14.34 -12.67 -1.90
C LEU A 759 13.02 -13.40 -1.65
N ARG A 760 12.22 -13.62 -2.70
CA ARG A 760 10.94 -14.32 -2.62
C ARG A 760 11.10 -15.77 -2.16
N ALA A 761 12.16 -16.46 -2.61
CA ALA A 761 12.47 -17.82 -2.14
C ALA A 761 12.79 -17.89 -0.64
N LEU A 762 13.53 -16.92 -0.11
CA LEU A 762 13.81 -16.84 1.33
C LEU A 762 12.56 -16.51 2.15
N LEU A 763 11.71 -15.60 1.66
CA LEU A 763 10.41 -15.33 2.29
C LEU A 763 9.52 -16.58 2.32
N LEU A 764 9.40 -17.29 1.19
CA LEU A 764 8.65 -18.55 1.12
C LEU A 764 9.15 -19.59 2.11
N THR A 765 10.47 -19.71 2.26
CA THR A 765 11.08 -20.63 3.23
C THR A 765 10.77 -20.21 4.67
N ALA A 766 10.82 -18.91 4.98
CA ALA A 766 10.46 -18.39 6.29
C ALA A 766 8.98 -18.60 6.64
N ILE A 767 8.07 -18.42 5.67
CA ILE A 767 6.63 -18.70 5.82
C ILE A 767 6.41 -20.19 6.07
N GLU A 768 7.03 -21.08 5.27
CA GLU A 768 6.86 -22.54 5.43
C GLU A 768 7.34 -23.05 6.79
N LYS A 769 8.37 -22.42 7.37
CA LYS A 769 8.90 -22.75 8.70
C LYS A 769 8.14 -22.09 9.85
N ASN A 770 7.04 -21.37 9.59
CA ASN A 770 6.28 -20.58 10.57
C ASN A 770 7.15 -19.56 11.34
N LEU A 771 8.20 -19.05 10.68
CA LEU A 771 9.06 -18.01 11.26
C LEU A 771 8.35 -16.64 11.19
N ILE A 772 7.67 -16.38 10.07
CA ILE A 772 6.85 -15.20 9.81
C ILE A 772 5.47 -15.64 9.32
N ASP A 773 4.48 -14.76 9.48
CA ASP A 773 3.15 -14.96 8.91
C ASP A 773 3.17 -14.87 7.37
N ASP A 774 2.29 -15.60 6.72
CA ASP A 774 2.14 -15.59 5.25
C ASP A 774 1.68 -14.22 4.74
N GLU A 775 0.89 -13.49 5.53
CA GLU A 775 0.21 -12.27 5.11
C GLU A 775 -0.65 -12.47 3.84
N GLY A 776 -0.95 -13.73 3.48
CA GLY A 776 -1.66 -14.12 2.27
C GLY A 776 -0.84 -14.04 0.98
N MET A 777 0.50 -13.96 1.05
CA MET A 777 1.36 -13.67 -0.10
C MET A 777 2.03 -14.88 -0.74
N ALA A 778 2.09 -16.05 -0.09
CA ALA A 778 2.86 -17.22 -0.54
C ALA A 778 2.55 -17.62 -1.98
N LYS A 779 1.26 -17.67 -2.37
CA LYS A 779 0.87 -18.01 -3.75
C LYS A 779 1.39 -16.98 -4.76
N THR A 780 1.31 -15.69 -4.43
CA THR A 780 1.83 -14.60 -5.26
C THR A 780 3.34 -14.72 -5.41
N LEU A 781 4.06 -14.95 -4.29
CA LEU A 781 5.52 -15.14 -4.29
C LEU A 781 5.94 -16.33 -5.16
N ILE A 782 5.23 -17.47 -5.09
CA ILE A 782 5.46 -18.65 -5.92
C ILE A 782 5.29 -18.31 -7.41
N SER A 783 4.16 -17.72 -7.78
CA SER A 783 3.86 -17.33 -9.17
C SER A 783 4.93 -16.39 -9.72
N GLU A 784 5.36 -15.42 -8.91
CA GLU A 784 6.36 -14.43 -9.28
C GLU A 784 7.78 -15.01 -9.40
N VAL A 785 8.14 -16.02 -8.60
CA VAL A 785 9.39 -16.78 -8.77
C VAL A 785 9.38 -17.57 -10.08
N ILE A 786 8.27 -18.26 -10.38
CA ILE A 786 8.09 -19.01 -11.65
C ILE A 786 8.26 -18.06 -12.83
N LYS A 787 7.55 -16.92 -12.81
CA LYS A 787 7.64 -15.88 -13.85
C LYS A 787 9.07 -15.37 -13.99
N GLY A 788 9.73 -15.00 -12.90
CA GLY A 788 11.08 -14.43 -12.93
C GLY A 788 12.12 -15.39 -13.52
N VAL A 789 12.06 -16.69 -13.17
CA VAL A 789 12.95 -17.71 -13.77
C VAL A 789 12.64 -17.92 -15.25
N ASN A 790 11.36 -17.93 -15.64
CA ASN A 790 10.97 -18.03 -17.04
C ASN A 790 11.46 -16.83 -17.85
N ASP A 791 11.30 -15.60 -17.35
CA ASP A 791 11.78 -14.39 -18.01
C ASP A 791 13.31 -14.45 -18.21
N LEU A 792 14.07 -14.85 -17.18
CA LEU A 792 15.52 -15.01 -17.28
C LEU A 792 15.93 -16.03 -18.35
N ASP A 793 15.18 -17.13 -18.49
CA ASP A 793 15.44 -18.20 -19.46
C ASP A 793 15.04 -17.84 -20.88
N SER A 794 13.86 -17.26 -21.10
CA SER A 794 13.32 -17.07 -22.45
C SER A 794 13.57 -15.67 -23.02
N VAL A 795 13.72 -14.66 -22.17
CA VAL A 795 13.81 -13.24 -22.57
C VAL A 795 15.23 -12.72 -22.46
N PHE A 796 15.90 -12.98 -21.33
CA PHE A 796 17.22 -12.41 -21.05
C PHE A 796 18.39 -13.31 -21.49
N MET A 797 18.18 -14.63 -21.61
CA MET A 797 19.24 -15.52 -22.09
C MET A 797 19.56 -15.25 -23.57
N ASP A 798 20.76 -14.77 -23.85
CA ASP A 798 21.27 -14.62 -25.20
C ASP A 798 21.87 -15.95 -25.68
N THR A 799 21.06 -16.73 -26.40
CA THR A 799 21.46 -18.02 -26.99
C THR A 799 22.69 -17.95 -27.92
N SER A 800 23.04 -16.77 -28.43
CA SER A 800 24.25 -16.61 -29.26
C SER A 800 25.54 -16.57 -28.43
N SER A 801 25.44 -16.12 -27.19
CA SER A 801 26.57 -15.99 -26.27
C SER A 801 26.49 -16.91 -25.06
N ASN A 802 25.38 -17.61 -24.83
CA ASN A 802 25.07 -18.40 -23.62
C ASN A 802 25.27 -17.62 -22.32
N LEU A 803 25.02 -16.31 -22.37
CA LEU A 803 25.13 -15.38 -21.24
C LEU A 803 23.85 -14.55 -21.14
N ILE A 804 23.62 -13.98 -19.96
CA ILE A 804 22.46 -13.15 -19.68
C ILE A 804 22.67 -11.73 -20.20
N ALA A 805 21.69 -11.24 -20.96
CA ALA A 805 21.60 -9.84 -21.35
C ALA A 805 21.08 -8.99 -20.19
N PRO A 806 21.57 -7.75 -20.02
CA PRO A 806 21.08 -6.84 -18.97
C PRO A 806 19.62 -6.42 -19.20
N TYR A 807 19.24 -6.23 -20.47
CA TYR A 807 17.89 -5.91 -20.92
C TYR A 807 17.51 -6.83 -22.09
N PRO A 808 16.21 -7.08 -22.31
CA PRO A 808 15.75 -7.85 -23.46
C PRO A 808 16.30 -7.31 -24.79
N GLY A 809 16.73 -8.21 -25.68
CA GLY A 809 17.24 -7.87 -27.02
C GLY A 809 18.68 -7.31 -27.06
N LEU A 810 19.33 -7.13 -25.91
CA LEU A 810 20.77 -6.81 -25.85
C LEU A 810 21.63 -8.09 -25.87
N LYS A 811 22.93 -7.92 -26.10
CA LYS A 811 23.89 -9.03 -26.08
C LYS A 811 24.18 -9.46 -24.63
N GLY A 812 24.35 -10.76 -24.43
CA GLY A 812 24.73 -11.32 -23.13
C GLY A 812 26.09 -10.83 -22.63
N GLU A 813 26.19 -10.57 -21.32
CA GLU A 813 27.35 -9.95 -20.67
C GLU A 813 27.81 -10.77 -19.44
N PRO A 814 29.13 -11.01 -19.25
CA PRO A 814 29.64 -11.85 -18.17
C PRO A 814 29.32 -11.39 -16.74
N LEU A 815 29.45 -10.09 -16.42
CA LEU A 815 29.16 -9.54 -15.10
C LEU A 815 27.69 -9.77 -14.73
N TRP A 816 26.75 -9.43 -15.61
CA TRP A 816 25.32 -9.66 -15.38
C TRP A 816 25.00 -11.15 -15.22
N SER A 817 25.68 -12.00 -15.98
CA SER A 817 25.51 -13.45 -15.87
C SER A 817 25.98 -14.00 -14.51
N ILE A 818 27.08 -13.47 -13.96
CA ILE A 818 27.58 -13.84 -12.62
C ILE A 818 26.56 -13.42 -11.54
N TRP A 819 25.99 -12.22 -11.64
CA TRP A 819 24.95 -11.74 -10.72
C TRP A 819 23.71 -12.63 -10.73
N VAL A 820 23.20 -12.95 -11.93
CA VAL A 820 22.03 -13.82 -12.10
C VAL A 820 22.31 -15.23 -11.59
N MET A 821 23.47 -15.79 -11.94
CA MET A 821 23.91 -17.10 -11.45
C MET A 821 23.89 -17.16 -9.92
N LYS A 822 24.52 -16.18 -9.26
CA LYS A 822 24.58 -16.10 -7.79
C LYS A 822 23.19 -16.04 -7.15
N ASN A 823 22.32 -15.16 -7.67
CA ASN A 823 20.97 -15.00 -7.12
C ASN A 823 20.12 -16.27 -7.33
N LEU A 824 20.22 -16.92 -8.48
CA LEU A 824 19.55 -18.19 -8.73
C LEU A 824 20.09 -19.32 -7.83
N SER A 825 21.40 -19.35 -7.55
CA SER A 825 21.97 -20.32 -6.61
C SER A 825 21.45 -20.13 -5.18
N ILE A 826 21.31 -18.88 -4.72
CA ILE A 826 20.68 -18.57 -3.42
C ILE A 826 19.23 -19.04 -3.41
N MET A 827 18.47 -18.72 -4.46
CA MET A 827 17.08 -19.14 -4.63
C MET A 827 16.94 -20.67 -4.56
N ILE A 828 17.76 -21.39 -5.34
CA ILE A 828 17.77 -22.86 -5.38
C ILE A 828 18.10 -23.44 -4.01
N SER A 829 19.10 -22.90 -3.32
CA SER A 829 19.49 -23.39 -1.98
C SER A 829 18.37 -23.17 -0.95
N ALA A 830 17.73 -22.01 -0.94
CA ALA A 830 16.65 -21.70 0.00
C ALA A 830 15.45 -22.65 -0.19
N LEU A 831 14.99 -22.82 -1.43
CA LEU A 831 13.86 -23.68 -1.75
C LEU A 831 14.16 -25.16 -1.50
N LYS A 832 15.41 -25.62 -1.69
CA LYS A 832 15.84 -27.00 -1.41
C LYS A 832 15.77 -27.40 0.06
N ASN A 833 15.82 -26.43 0.98
CA ASN A 833 15.70 -26.69 2.42
C ASN A 833 14.25 -26.95 2.88
N SER A 834 13.29 -26.94 1.94
CA SER A 834 11.88 -27.28 2.19
C SER A 834 11.39 -28.34 1.23
N SER A 835 11.04 -29.53 1.75
CA SER A 835 10.52 -30.63 0.91
C SER A 835 9.22 -30.27 0.19
N LYS A 836 8.37 -29.46 0.84
CA LYS A 836 7.10 -28.99 0.28
C LYS A 836 7.33 -28.04 -0.90
N LEU A 837 8.18 -27.01 -0.72
CA LEU A 837 8.47 -26.06 -1.80
C LEU A 837 9.24 -26.72 -2.95
N MET A 838 10.10 -27.70 -2.67
CA MET A 838 10.75 -28.47 -3.72
C MET A 838 9.75 -29.22 -4.61
N GLU A 839 8.76 -29.88 -4.02
CA GLU A 839 7.71 -30.57 -4.77
C GLU A 839 6.86 -29.59 -5.59
N GLU A 840 6.52 -28.44 -5.01
CA GLU A 840 5.68 -27.42 -5.66
C GLU A 840 6.42 -26.65 -6.79
N LEU A 841 7.74 -26.50 -6.71
CA LEU A 841 8.55 -25.71 -7.65
C LEU A 841 9.57 -26.54 -8.47
N GLU A 842 9.45 -27.87 -8.49
CA GLU A 842 10.41 -28.79 -9.15
C GLU A 842 10.76 -28.35 -10.59
N PRO A 843 9.81 -28.06 -11.50
CA PRO A 843 10.14 -27.67 -12.87
C PRO A 843 10.91 -26.33 -12.95
N THR A 844 10.59 -25.40 -12.06
CA THR A 844 11.24 -24.09 -11.97
C THR A 844 12.66 -24.24 -11.42
N LEU A 845 12.86 -25.11 -10.44
CA LEU A 845 14.17 -25.42 -9.88
C LEU A 845 15.09 -26.07 -10.91
N ASP A 846 14.57 -27.02 -11.70
CA ASP A 846 15.32 -27.66 -12.78
C ASP A 846 15.73 -26.65 -13.85
N LYS A 847 14.82 -25.76 -14.25
CA LYS A 847 15.11 -24.70 -15.22
C LYS A 847 16.17 -23.73 -14.69
N ALA A 848 16.04 -23.26 -13.45
CA ALA A 848 17.03 -22.39 -12.82
C ALA A 848 18.40 -23.07 -12.70
N GLN A 849 18.42 -24.36 -12.32
CA GLN A 849 19.65 -25.14 -12.22
C GLN A 849 20.33 -25.31 -13.59
N ASN A 850 19.55 -25.54 -14.65
CA ASN A 850 20.05 -25.61 -16.01
C ASN A 850 20.65 -24.27 -16.47
N LEU A 851 19.96 -23.15 -16.20
CA LEU A 851 20.47 -21.81 -16.47
C LEU A 851 21.83 -21.55 -15.80
N VAL A 852 21.91 -21.84 -14.50
CA VAL A 852 23.16 -21.74 -13.72
C VAL A 852 24.26 -22.59 -14.37
N ASN A 853 23.96 -23.84 -14.76
CA ASN A 853 24.93 -24.73 -15.39
C ASN A 853 25.43 -24.21 -16.75
N ILE A 854 24.54 -23.65 -17.59
CA ILE A 854 24.88 -23.06 -18.90
C ILE A 854 25.83 -21.86 -18.70
N ILE A 855 25.46 -20.94 -17.80
CA ILE A 855 26.27 -19.77 -17.47
C ILE A 855 27.64 -20.20 -16.95
N ILE A 856 27.68 -21.15 -16.02
CA ILE A 856 28.92 -21.69 -15.46
C ILE A 856 29.80 -22.28 -16.57
N ALA A 857 29.24 -23.07 -17.48
CA ALA A 857 30.00 -23.70 -18.56
C ALA A 857 30.62 -22.65 -19.51
N GLU A 858 29.85 -21.62 -19.89
CA GLU A 858 30.33 -20.57 -20.79
C GLU A 858 31.34 -19.65 -20.11
N LEU A 859 31.14 -19.28 -18.84
CA LEU A 859 32.12 -18.52 -18.05
C LEU A 859 33.44 -19.29 -17.92
N LYS A 860 33.40 -20.61 -17.69
CA LYS A 860 34.59 -21.49 -17.60
C LYS A 860 35.34 -21.51 -18.92
N LYS A 861 34.61 -21.68 -20.02
CA LYS A 861 35.17 -21.67 -21.38
C LYS A 861 35.85 -20.33 -21.70
N ARG A 862 35.33 -19.23 -21.19
CA ARG A 862 35.90 -17.88 -21.31
C ARG A 862 36.94 -17.54 -20.24
N HIS A 863 37.33 -18.52 -19.41
CA HIS A 863 38.35 -18.37 -18.36
C HIS A 863 37.98 -17.33 -17.29
N TYR A 864 36.67 -17.10 -17.08
CA TYR A 864 36.18 -16.33 -15.94
C TYR A 864 36.21 -17.19 -14.67
N PRO A 865 36.63 -16.63 -13.53
CA PRO A 865 36.62 -17.31 -12.24
C PRO A 865 35.17 -17.46 -11.72
N ILE A 866 34.76 -18.69 -11.44
CA ILE A 866 33.38 -19.05 -11.05
C ILE A 866 33.25 -19.34 -9.55
N LYS A 867 34.37 -19.50 -8.85
CA LYS A 867 34.39 -19.84 -7.42
C LYS A 867 33.99 -18.66 -6.52
N GLU A 868 33.07 -17.80 -6.92
CA GLU A 868 32.48 -16.82 -6.00
C GLU A 868 31.53 -17.44 -4.98
N GLU A 869 30.96 -18.60 -5.27
CA GLU A 869 30.01 -19.27 -4.37
C GLU A 869 30.66 -19.94 -3.14
N GLY A 870 31.98 -20.19 -3.18
CA GLY A 870 32.71 -20.91 -2.12
C GLY A 870 33.43 -20.02 -1.09
N TYR A 871 33.24 -18.70 -1.12
CA TYR A 871 34.00 -17.77 -0.28
C TYR A 871 33.45 -17.60 1.16
N PHE A 872 32.32 -18.26 1.44
CA PHE A 872 31.64 -18.34 2.74
C PHE A 872 31.52 -19.79 3.23
N ASP A 873 32.37 -20.70 2.73
CA ASP A 873 32.51 -22.04 3.31
C ASP A 873 33.62 -21.99 4.38
N PRO A 874 33.27 -21.97 5.68
CA PRO A 874 34.24 -21.89 6.76
C PRO A 874 35.04 -23.18 6.94
N GLU A 875 34.58 -24.32 6.42
CA GLU A 875 35.24 -25.61 6.63
C GLU A 875 36.45 -25.82 5.69
N GLU A 876 36.43 -25.24 4.48
CA GLU A 876 37.50 -25.45 3.49
C GLU A 876 38.59 -24.36 3.47
N ASN A 877 38.34 -23.15 4.00
CA ASN A 877 39.20 -21.98 3.73
C ASN A 877 40.05 -21.52 4.92
N GLN A 878 41.35 -21.87 4.92
CA GLN A 878 42.31 -21.46 5.97
C GLN A 878 43.04 -20.12 5.73
N ASN A 879 42.88 -19.50 4.56
CA ASN A 879 43.60 -18.28 4.15
C ASN A 879 42.76 -17.01 4.35
N ASP A 880 43.39 -15.84 4.52
CA ASP A 880 42.68 -14.56 4.73
C ASP A 880 42.14 -13.92 3.44
N LEU A 881 42.77 -14.20 2.30
CA LEU A 881 42.45 -13.64 0.99
C LEU A 881 42.52 -14.73 -0.08
N ILE A 882 41.52 -14.76 -0.98
CA ILE A 882 41.49 -15.68 -2.13
C ILE A 882 41.59 -14.86 -3.43
N PRO A 883 42.60 -15.11 -4.29
CA PRO A 883 42.77 -14.36 -5.54
C PRO A 883 41.76 -14.80 -6.60
N ILE A 884 41.16 -13.81 -7.25
CA ILE A 884 40.34 -13.95 -8.45
C ILE A 884 41.23 -13.62 -9.66
N GLU A 885 41.49 -14.62 -10.48
CA GLU A 885 42.39 -14.53 -11.63
C GLU A 885 41.62 -14.53 -12.96
N ILE A 886 41.97 -13.60 -13.85
CA ILE A 886 41.56 -13.58 -15.27
C ILE A 886 42.84 -13.60 -16.09
N ASP A 887 42.96 -14.53 -17.03
CA ASP A 887 44.13 -14.71 -17.91
C ASP A 887 45.48 -14.81 -17.16
N GLY A 888 45.50 -15.49 -16.01
CA GLY A 888 46.69 -15.65 -15.17
C GLY A 888 47.15 -14.36 -14.46
N LYS A 889 46.33 -13.31 -14.47
CA LYS A 889 46.51 -12.10 -13.67
C LYS A 889 45.45 -12.02 -12.59
N VAL A 890 45.88 -11.81 -11.35
CA VAL A 890 44.97 -11.49 -10.24
C VAL A 890 44.33 -10.14 -10.53
N VAL A 891 43.05 -10.15 -10.89
CA VAL A 891 42.25 -8.96 -11.15
C VAL A 891 41.46 -8.52 -9.93
N TYR A 892 41.18 -9.45 -9.00
CA TYR A 892 40.46 -9.15 -7.75
C TYR A 892 40.95 -10.09 -6.63
N LYS A 893 40.77 -9.72 -5.36
CA LYS A 893 41.08 -10.55 -4.19
C LYS A 893 39.89 -10.50 -3.25
N THR A 894 39.29 -11.63 -2.90
CA THR A 894 38.15 -11.68 -1.97
C THR A 894 38.62 -12.06 -0.57
N ILE A 895 37.88 -11.67 0.48
CA ILE A 895 38.20 -11.91 1.90
C ILE A 895 37.39 -13.13 2.39
N THR A 896 37.97 -13.97 3.26
CA THR A 896 37.29 -15.16 3.83
C THR A 896 36.54 -14.85 5.14
N ASP A 897 35.58 -15.70 5.53
CA ASP A 897 34.85 -15.57 6.81
C ASP A 897 35.74 -15.50 8.03
N LYS A 898 36.84 -16.26 8.03
CA LYS A 898 37.82 -16.22 9.11
C LYS A 898 38.51 -14.86 9.20
N ALA A 899 38.89 -14.28 8.06
CA ALA A 899 39.49 -12.94 8.03
C ALA A 899 38.48 -11.83 8.36
N VAL A 900 37.22 -11.98 7.92
CA VAL A 900 36.12 -11.07 8.28
C VAL A 900 35.86 -11.13 9.79
N VAL A 901 35.69 -12.32 10.36
CA VAL A 901 35.47 -12.49 11.81
C VAL A 901 36.67 -12.03 12.61
N HIS A 902 37.90 -12.40 12.22
CA HIS A 902 39.11 -11.96 12.90
C HIS A 902 39.23 -10.43 12.87
N TRP A 903 38.97 -9.81 11.72
CA TRP A 903 38.94 -8.35 11.61
C TRP A 903 37.84 -7.73 12.47
N PHE A 904 36.62 -8.27 12.43
CA PHE A 904 35.51 -7.80 13.25
C PHE A 904 35.88 -7.90 14.73
N VAL A 905 36.37 -9.05 15.18
CA VAL A 905 36.80 -9.32 16.55
C VAL A 905 37.95 -8.43 17.02
N GLU A 906 38.95 -8.16 16.18
CA GLU A 906 40.10 -7.37 16.60
C GLU A 906 39.88 -5.87 16.48
N LYS A 907 39.10 -5.43 15.48
CA LYS A 907 39.00 -4.02 15.08
C LYS A 907 37.64 -3.41 15.37
N ILE A 908 36.57 -4.19 15.32
CA ILE A 908 35.20 -3.72 15.52
C ILE A 908 34.69 -4.05 16.93
N TRP A 909 34.87 -5.28 17.41
CA TRP A 909 34.41 -5.74 18.70
C TRP A 909 34.87 -4.87 19.88
N PRO A 910 36.17 -4.49 20.01
CA PRO A 910 36.61 -3.67 21.13
C PRO A 910 36.02 -2.26 21.10
N VAL A 911 35.62 -1.82 19.91
CA VAL A 911 35.05 -0.49 19.65
C VAL A 911 33.53 -0.49 19.91
N TYR A 912 32.88 -1.64 19.75
CA TYR A 912 31.42 -1.81 19.80
C TYR A 912 30.88 -2.43 21.09
N PHE A 913 31.58 -3.40 21.67
CA PHE A 913 31.08 -4.20 22.79
C PHE A 913 31.94 -4.06 24.05
N ASP A 914 33.25 -3.86 23.91
CA ASP A 914 34.14 -3.70 25.08
C ASP A 914 34.23 -2.23 25.55
N ALA A 915 34.03 -1.26 24.65
CA ALA A 915 33.92 0.16 25.00
C ALA A 915 32.46 0.50 25.33
N PRO A 916 32.18 1.37 26.33
CA PRO A 916 30.83 1.84 26.58
C PRO A 916 30.33 2.64 25.38
N VAL A 917 29.58 1.95 24.51
CA VAL A 917 28.82 2.55 23.43
C VAL A 917 27.62 3.25 24.04
N LYS A 918 27.42 4.51 23.67
CA LYS A 918 26.31 5.31 24.21
C LYS A 918 25.05 5.26 23.34
N ASN A 919 25.16 4.95 22.03
CA ASN A 919 24.06 4.97 21.04
C ASN A 919 24.46 4.38 19.66
N MET A 920 23.48 4.09 18.79
CA MET A 920 23.69 3.53 17.43
C MET A 920 24.43 4.44 16.44
N ARG A 921 24.47 5.76 16.61
CA ARG A 921 25.27 6.63 15.72
C ARG A 921 26.74 6.72 16.16
N ASP A 922 27.04 6.56 17.45
CA ASP A 922 28.41 6.31 17.94
C ASP A 922 28.92 4.97 17.38
N ILE A 923 28.05 3.95 17.36
CA ILE A 923 28.23 2.70 16.60
C ILE A 923 28.52 2.99 15.11
N ASN A 924 27.65 3.70 14.37
CA ASN A 924 27.83 3.96 12.93
C ASN A 924 29.10 4.79 12.63
N LEU A 925 29.45 5.76 13.46
CA LEU A 925 30.63 6.60 13.23
C LEU A 925 31.92 5.81 13.50
N LYS A 926 31.95 5.04 14.60
CA LYS A 926 33.04 4.13 14.92
C LYS A 926 33.16 3.02 13.87
N PHE A 927 32.02 2.52 13.38
CA PHE A 927 31.93 1.62 12.24
C PHE A 927 32.63 2.21 11.03
N ILE A 928 32.15 3.36 10.55
CA ILE A 928 32.64 4.03 9.34
C ILE A 928 34.13 4.31 9.49
N THR A 929 34.59 4.74 10.67
CA THR A 929 36.02 5.01 10.92
C THR A 929 36.87 3.74 10.85
N ALA A 930 36.42 2.65 11.48
CA ALA A 930 37.12 1.36 11.42
C ALA A 930 37.04 0.73 10.01
N TYR A 931 35.92 0.93 9.31
CA TYR A 931 35.62 0.46 7.96
C TYR A 931 36.40 1.22 6.88
N ASP A 932 36.51 2.56 6.97
CA ASP A 932 37.31 3.41 6.06
C ASP A 932 38.81 3.06 6.11
N THR A 933 39.28 2.50 7.24
CA THR A 933 40.67 2.03 7.39
C THR A 933 40.96 0.83 6.46
N TYR A 934 39.94 0.11 5.97
CA TYR A 934 40.05 -1.03 5.07
C TYR A 934 39.22 -0.81 3.78
N ARG A 935 39.73 0.11 2.95
CA ARG A 935 39.25 0.62 1.64
C ARG A 935 38.64 -0.36 0.62
N PHE A 936 38.67 -1.68 0.85
CA PHE A 936 38.34 -2.72 -0.12
C PHE A 936 36.83 -3.08 -0.19
N LEU A 937 36.04 -2.75 0.84
CA LEU A 937 34.59 -3.05 0.90
C LEU A 937 33.69 -1.96 0.26
N ARG A 938 34.27 -0.89 -0.32
CA ARG A 938 33.53 0.21 -0.98
C ARG A 938 32.65 -0.19 -2.18
N ALA A 939 32.72 -1.42 -2.68
CA ALA A 939 31.75 -1.92 -3.66
C ALA A 939 30.31 -1.95 -3.10
N PHE A 940 30.14 -1.91 -1.77
CA PHE A 940 28.86 -1.94 -1.06
C PHE A 940 28.48 -0.60 -0.41
N GLU A 941 28.95 0.53 -0.93
CA GLU A 941 28.63 1.92 -0.48
C GLU A 941 27.12 2.25 -0.38
N ARG A 942 26.22 1.29 -0.65
CA ARG A 942 24.77 1.40 -0.52
C ARG A 942 24.14 0.53 0.58
N SER A 943 24.93 -0.22 1.37
CA SER A 943 24.44 -1.13 2.42
C SER A 943 24.55 -0.51 3.82
N GLY A 944 23.48 -0.62 4.63
CA GLY A 944 23.43 -0.03 5.98
C GLY A 944 24.07 -0.92 7.07
N VAL A 945 24.25 -0.37 8.28
CA VAL A 945 24.98 -1.05 9.38
C VAL A 945 24.37 -2.40 9.78
N TYR A 946 23.05 -2.55 9.74
CA TYR A 946 22.43 -3.82 10.08
C TYR A 946 22.75 -4.93 9.07
N TYR A 947 22.84 -4.60 7.78
CA TYR A 947 23.28 -5.55 6.76
C TYR A 947 24.67 -6.10 7.08
N TYR A 948 25.60 -5.21 7.47
CA TYR A 948 26.95 -5.62 7.83
C TYR A 948 27.00 -6.44 9.12
N LEU A 949 26.29 -6.01 10.17
CA LEU A 949 26.21 -6.76 11.42
C LEU A 949 25.60 -8.15 11.20
N LEU A 950 24.61 -8.28 10.32
CA LEU A 950 24.01 -9.57 9.94
C LEU A 950 25.03 -10.53 9.29
N LEU A 951 25.87 -10.03 8.38
CA LEU A 951 26.93 -10.85 7.78
C LEU A 951 27.91 -11.37 8.84
N ASN A 952 28.31 -10.53 9.80
CA ASN A 952 29.20 -10.93 10.89
C ASN A 952 28.51 -11.84 11.90
N ALA A 953 27.26 -11.58 12.23
CA ALA A 953 26.47 -12.42 13.13
C ALA A 953 26.35 -13.83 12.56
N LYS A 954 26.07 -13.97 11.26
CA LYS A 954 26.07 -15.27 10.57
C LYS A 954 27.42 -15.97 10.68
N ALA A 955 28.53 -15.26 10.43
CA ALA A 955 29.87 -15.85 10.51
C ALA A 955 30.24 -16.26 11.95
N LEU A 956 29.94 -15.43 12.95
CA LEU A 956 30.14 -15.74 14.39
C LEU A 956 29.30 -16.94 14.82
N PHE A 957 28.06 -17.02 14.35
CA PHE A 957 27.15 -18.14 14.60
C PHE A 957 27.68 -19.46 14.03
N LEU A 958 28.17 -19.44 12.79
CA LEU A 958 28.75 -20.63 12.15
C LEU A 958 30.02 -21.11 12.88
N GLN A 959 30.77 -20.20 13.50
CA GLN A 959 31.98 -20.51 14.28
C GLN A 959 31.69 -20.87 15.76
N ASN A 960 30.43 -20.89 16.20
CA ASN A 960 30.02 -21.07 17.59
C ASN A 960 30.71 -20.09 18.56
N ASP A 961 30.92 -18.85 18.13
CA ASP A 961 31.58 -17.82 18.92
C ASP A 961 30.62 -17.26 19.99
N PRO A 962 30.99 -17.22 21.29
CA PRO A 962 30.10 -16.75 22.37
C PRO A 962 29.63 -15.30 22.20
N ARG A 963 30.36 -14.52 21.40
CA ARG A 963 30.05 -13.13 21.08
C ARG A 963 28.83 -12.95 20.18
N PHE A 964 28.42 -14.01 19.50
CA PHE A 964 27.23 -14.01 18.64
C PHE A 964 26.00 -13.45 19.35
N TYR A 965 25.77 -13.86 20.61
CA TYR A 965 24.55 -13.51 21.34
C TYR A 965 24.35 -11.99 21.49
N GLU A 966 25.40 -11.25 21.86
CA GLU A 966 25.33 -9.80 22.01
C GLU A 966 25.10 -9.09 20.65
N VAL A 967 25.78 -9.54 19.59
CA VAL A 967 25.56 -9.00 18.24
C VAL A 967 24.13 -9.27 17.79
N PHE A 968 23.62 -10.49 17.99
CA PHE A 968 22.27 -10.89 17.65
C PHE A 968 21.23 -10.06 18.40
N LYS A 969 21.42 -9.83 19.70
CA LYS A 969 20.53 -9.00 20.52
C LYS A 969 20.44 -7.56 19.99
N THR A 970 21.56 -6.97 19.61
CA THR A 970 21.60 -5.63 18.98
C THR A 970 20.86 -5.63 17.64
N ILE A 971 21.10 -6.63 16.78
CA ILE A 971 20.42 -6.75 15.49
C ILE A 971 18.92 -6.94 15.70
N ALA A 972 18.48 -7.90 16.51
CA ALA A 972 17.07 -8.23 16.70
C ALA A 972 16.27 -7.03 17.22
N LYS A 973 16.77 -6.36 18.26
CA LYS A 973 16.14 -5.13 18.76
C LYS A 973 16.11 -4.04 17.69
N GLY A 974 17.23 -3.83 17.00
CA GLY A 974 17.33 -2.89 15.90
C GLY A 974 16.33 -3.16 14.79
N MET A 975 16.22 -4.40 14.33
CA MET A 975 15.28 -4.82 13.28
C MET A 975 13.83 -4.61 13.70
N ILE A 976 13.45 -4.97 14.93
CA ILE A 976 12.10 -4.74 15.46
C ILE A 976 11.79 -3.24 15.55
N LEU A 977 12.72 -2.44 16.08
CA LEU A 977 12.53 -0.98 16.16
C LEU A 977 12.55 -0.33 14.76
N THR A 978 13.26 -0.90 13.78
CA THR A 978 13.24 -0.42 12.38
C THR A 978 11.98 -0.78 11.61
N GLN A 979 11.14 -1.66 12.16
CA GLN A 979 9.83 -1.95 11.61
C GLN A 979 8.81 -0.87 11.94
N ASP A 980 9.12 0.00 12.91
CA ASP A 980 8.32 1.20 13.07
C ASP A 980 8.42 1.96 11.75
N PRO A 981 7.28 2.22 11.09
CA PRO A 981 7.34 2.68 9.74
C PRO A 981 8.07 4.04 9.69
N GLY A 982 8.77 4.28 8.58
CA GLY A 982 9.66 5.45 8.46
C GLY A 982 11.10 5.20 8.91
N MET A 983 11.39 4.14 9.68
CA MET A 983 12.77 3.66 9.84
C MET A 983 13.26 2.86 8.62
N ILE A 984 12.34 2.39 7.77
CA ILE A 984 12.63 1.88 6.42
C ILE A 984 12.68 3.07 5.44
N GLN A 985 13.59 4.01 5.65
CA GLN A 985 14.00 4.97 4.63
C GLN A 985 15.49 4.81 4.32
N GLY A 986 15.79 4.45 3.06
CA GLY A 986 17.01 4.86 2.37
C GLY A 986 18.37 4.52 3.00
N PRO A 987 19.49 4.97 2.40
CA PRO A 987 20.82 4.35 2.48
C PRO A 987 21.48 4.10 3.85
N ALA A 988 20.98 4.67 4.95
CA ALA A 988 21.76 4.78 6.19
C ALA A 988 21.73 3.54 7.10
N LEU A 989 20.55 2.98 7.43
CA LEU A 989 20.43 1.85 8.38
C LEU A 989 20.27 0.49 7.69
N LEU A 990 19.45 0.43 6.65
CA LEU A 990 19.16 -0.79 5.87
C LEU A 990 19.70 -0.70 4.42
N GLY A 991 20.01 0.50 3.93
CA GLY A 991 20.52 0.76 2.58
C GLY A 991 19.46 1.30 1.60
N GLY A 992 19.85 1.63 0.36
CA GLY A 992 18.94 2.07 -0.72
C GLY A 992 17.85 1.05 -1.16
N VAL A 993 17.09 1.37 -2.22
CA VAL A 993 15.87 0.65 -2.68
C VAL A 993 16.04 -0.87 -2.82
N TYR A 994 17.22 -1.34 -3.25
CA TYR A 994 17.53 -2.77 -3.35
C TYR A 994 17.98 -3.39 -2.01
N SER A 995 18.70 -2.64 -1.19
CA SER A 995 19.36 -3.12 0.03
C SER A 995 18.45 -3.20 1.26
N SER A 996 17.39 -2.39 1.33
CA SER A 996 16.42 -2.48 2.44
C SER A 996 15.70 -3.83 2.47
N PRO A 997 15.10 -4.32 1.36
CA PRO A 997 14.56 -5.68 1.27
C PRO A 997 15.61 -6.76 1.56
N ASN A 998 16.83 -6.60 1.03
CA ASN A 998 17.92 -7.54 1.28
C ASN A 998 18.30 -7.63 2.76
N THR A 999 18.37 -6.52 3.49
CA THR A 999 18.71 -6.52 4.93
C THR A 999 17.67 -7.27 5.75
N MET A 1000 16.39 -7.03 5.48
CA MET A 1000 15.28 -7.74 6.12
C MET A 1000 15.35 -9.24 5.85
N VAL A 1001 15.55 -9.64 4.59
CA VAL A 1001 15.66 -11.05 4.22
C VAL A 1001 16.93 -11.71 4.76
N LYS A 1002 18.06 -10.99 4.89
CA LYS A 1002 19.27 -11.51 5.55
C LYS A 1002 19.07 -11.79 7.02
N PHE A 1003 18.22 -11.03 7.70
CA PHE A 1003 17.84 -11.34 9.08
C PHE A 1003 17.04 -12.64 9.16
N LEU A 1004 16.06 -12.82 8.27
CA LEU A 1004 15.32 -14.09 8.16
C LEU A 1004 16.23 -15.28 7.83
N GLU A 1005 17.21 -15.10 6.94
CA GLU A 1005 18.19 -16.13 6.61
C GLU A 1005 19.00 -16.55 7.85
N LEU A 1006 19.42 -15.60 8.70
CA LEU A 1006 20.12 -15.91 9.95
C LEU A 1006 19.21 -16.70 10.91
N LEU A 1007 17.95 -16.30 11.06
CA LEU A 1007 17.00 -16.98 11.94
C LEU A 1007 16.67 -18.40 11.44
N LEU A 1008 16.51 -18.58 10.13
CA LEU A 1008 16.34 -19.91 9.51
C LEU A 1008 17.54 -20.82 9.81
N LEU A 1009 18.76 -20.31 9.67
CA LEU A 1009 19.98 -21.05 10.02
C LEU A 1009 20.04 -21.42 11.51
N MET A 1010 19.60 -20.52 12.40
CA MET A 1010 19.50 -20.81 13.84
C MET A 1010 18.44 -21.88 14.16
N MET A 1011 17.32 -21.89 13.43
CA MET A 1011 16.30 -22.93 13.54
C MET A 1011 16.84 -24.29 13.05
N GLU A 1012 17.57 -24.33 11.94
CA GLU A 1012 18.20 -25.56 11.43
C GLU A 1012 19.16 -26.18 12.46
N LYS A 1013 19.85 -25.35 13.25
CA LYS A 1013 20.72 -25.80 14.36
C LYS A 1013 20.00 -26.04 15.69
N ASN A 1014 18.68 -25.84 15.77
CA ASN A 1014 17.84 -25.95 16.98
C ASN A 1014 18.16 -24.94 18.10
N ASP A 1015 18.74 -23.78 17.77
CA ASP A 1015 18.96 -22.72 18.77
C ASP A 1015 17.70 -21.88 18.97
N ILE A 1016 16.90 -21.67 17.91
CA ILE A 1016 15.53 -21.14 18.01
C ILE A 1016 14.57 -22.32 18.02
N LEU A 1017 13.77 -22.41 19.07
CA LEU A 1017 12.76 -23.46 19.23
C LEU A 1017 11.46 -23.01 18.55
N ALA A 1018 10.80 -23.92 17.83
CA ALA A 1018 9.50 -23.66 17.22
C ALA A 1018 8.41 -23.42 18.28
N ASN A 1019 8.46 -24.15 19.41
CA ASN A 1019 7.49 -24.06 20.49
C ASN A 1019 8.19 -23.95 21.86
N PRO A 1020 8.80 -22.81 22.20
CA PRO A 1020 9.50 -22.64 23.46
C PRO A 1020 8.53 -22.62 24.65
N VAL A 1021 8.92 -23.24 25.77
CA VAL A 1021 8.10 -23.31 26.99
C VAL A 1021 8.45 -22.17 27.95
N LEU A 1022 7.45 -21.40 28.38
CA LEU A 1022 7.57 -20.40 29.43
C LEU A 1022 7.20 -20.98 30.79
N HIS A 1023 7.95 -20.61 31.81
CA HIS A 1023 7.63 -20.87 33.21
C HIS A 1023 7.23 -19.57 33.89
N LEU A 1024 6.02 -19.52 34.42
CA LEU A 1024 5.45 -18.38 35.13
C LEU A 1024 5.37 -18.70 36.62
N GLU A 1025 5.97 -17.87 37.45
CA GLU A 1025 5.92 -17.96 38.90
C GLU A 1025 5.14 -16.76 39.46
N MET A 1026 3.98 -17.03 40.07
CA MET A 1026 3.09 -16.04 40.67
C MET A 1026 2.58 -16.56 42.02
N ASP A 1027 2.73 -15.79 43.10
CA ASP A 1027 2.34 -16.19 44.47
C ASP A 1027 2.86 -17.59 44.90
N GLY A 1028 4.08 -17.94 44.49
CA GLY A 1028 4.69 -19.24 44.80
C GLY A 1028 4.09 -20.44 44.05
N LYS A 1029 3.22 -20.21 43.07
CA LYS A 1029 2.72 -21.23 42.13
C LYS A 1029 3.42 -21.10 40.79
N THR A 1030 3.80 -22.23 40.21
CA THR A 1030 4.41 -22.28 38.88
C THR A 1030 3.40 -22.80 37.87
N GLN A 1031 3.21 -22.05 36.78
CA GLN A 1031 2.45 -22.45 35.60
C GLN A 1031 3.38 -22.52 34.39
N THR A 1032 3.11 -23.44 33.47
CA THR A 1032 3.85 -23.55 32.21
C THR A 1032 2.95 -23.27 31.03
N THR A 1033 3.44 -22.52 30.05
CA THR A 1033 2.75 -22.30 28.77
C THR A 1033 3.71 -22.51 27.61
N SER A 1034 3.24 -23.05 26.50
CA SER A 1034 4.05 -23.11 25.28
C SER A 1034 3.77 -21.88 24.43
N LEU A 1035 4.81 -21.26 23.88
CA LEU A 1035 4.67 -20.29 22.80
C LEU A 1035 4.47 -21.02 21.48
N GLY A 1036 3.63 -20.47 20.62
CA GLY A 1036 3.42 -20.92 19.24
C GLY A 1036 3.36 -19.69 18.33
N ASP A 1037 2.46 -19.71 17.34
CA ASP A 1037 2.31 -18.59 16.38
C ASP A 1037 1.71 -17.34 17.02
N LYS A 1038 0.82 -17.54 18.02
CA LYS A 1038 0.24 -16.44 18.79
C LYS A 1038 1.15 -16.06 19.97
N PRO A 1039 1.34 -14.76 20.23
CA PRO A 1039 2.07 -14.33 21.41
C PRO A 1039 1.31 -14.71 22.68
N PHE A 1040 2.05 -15.05 23.72
CA PHE A 1040 1.49 -15.15 25.06
C PHE A 1040 1.42 -13.75 25.67
N VAL A 1041 0.22 -13.29 26.01
CA VAL A 1041 0.00 -11.95 26.60
C VAL A 1041 -0.43 -12.09 28.06
N LEU A 1042 0.15 -11.26 28.93
CA LEU A 1042 -0.12 -11.21 30.36
C LEU A 1042 -0.15 -9.75 30.83
N GLU A 1043 -1.06 -9.41 31.73
CA GLU A 1043 -1.08 -8.13 32.43
C GLU A 1043 -1.30 -8.38 33.93
N PRO A 1044 -0.23 -8.43 34.74
CA PRO A 1044 -0.36 -8.66 36.17
C PRO A 1044 -1.06 -7.46 36.84
N ILE A 1045 -2.09 -7.69 37.66
CA ILE A 1045 -2.87 -6.60 38.26
C ILE A 1045 -2.29 -6.20 39.63
N GLU A 1046 -2.02 -7.16 40.51
CA GLU A 1046 -1.68 -6.86 41.92
C GLU A 1046 -0.31 -7.38 42.34
N VAL A 1047 0.13 -8.52 41.79
CA VAL A 1047 1.36 -9.21 42.20
C VAL A 1047 2.32 -9.28 41.01
N PRO A 1048 3.62 -9.02 41.21
CA PRO A 1048 4.59 -9.19 40.14
C PRO A 1048 4.69 -10.66 39.71
N VAL A 1049 4.90 -10.88 38.42
CA VAL A 1049 5.07 -12.23 37.86
C VAL A 1049 6.51 -12.42 37.43
N LYS A 1050 7.11 -13.54 37.83
CA LYS A 1050 8.45 -13.91 37.38
C LYS A 1050 8.35 -14.90 36.23
N LEU A 1051 8.95 -14.56 35.11
CA LEU A 1051 8.81 -15.28 33.86
C LEU A 1051 10.18 -15.76 33.38
N THR A 1052 10.31 -17.06 33.11
CA THR A 1052 11.55 -17.70 32.64
C THR A 1052 11.29 -18.38 31.30
N SER A 1053 12.22 -18.25 30.35
CA SER A 1053 12.10 -18.83 29.01
C SER A 1053 13.46 -19.25 28.45
N PRO A 1054 13.51 -20.08 27.39
CA PRO A 1054 14.73 -20.36 26.64
C PRO A 1054 15.34 -19.10 26.00
N ASN A 1055 16.60 -19.22 25.55
CA ASN A 1055 17.29 -18.15 24.82
C ASN A 1055 16.48 -17.70 23.58
N TYR A 1056 16.67 -16.44 23.17
CA TYR A 1056 16.11 -15.85 21.94
C TYR A 1056 14.60 -15.61 21.91
N VAL A 1057 13.86 -16.03 22.94
CA VAL A 1057 12.46 -15.59 23.17
C VAL A 1057 12.46 -14.08 23.32
N ILE A 1058 11.51 -13.41 22.65
CA ILE A 1058 11.39 -11.95 22.70
C ILE A 1058 10.23 -11.56 23.60
N TYR A 1059 10.45 -10.53 24.39
CA TYR A 1059 9.42 -9.89 25.18
C TYR A 1059 9.24 -8.45 24.76
N GLN A 1060 7.98 -8.05 24.68
CA GLN A 1060 7.55 -6.67 24.54
C GLN A 1060 6.71 -6.31 25.75
N ALA A 1061 7.11 -5.31 26.53
CA ALA A 1061 6.40 -4.90 27.73
C ALA A 1061 6.00 -3.43 27.67
N ASP A 1062 4.71 -3.18 27.81
CA ASP A 1062 4.12 -1.85 27.75
C ASP A 1062 3.82 -1.31 29.14
N ARG A 1063 4.00 0.01 29.29
CA ARG A 1063 3.60 0.79 30.44
C ARG A 1063 2.84 2.03 29.95
N ASN A 1064 1.57 2.11 30.35
CA ASN A 1064 0.69 3.23 29.99
C ASN A 1064 0.73 4.31 31.08
N GLU A 1065 1.01 5.55 30.68
CA GLU A 1065 1.01 6.71 31.59
C GLU A 1065 0.33 7.92 30.93
N SER A 1066 0.00 8.92 31.74
CA SER A 1066 -0.39 10.24 31.23
C SER A 1066 0.75 11.23 31.47
N ILE A 1067 1.27 11.84 30.41
CA ILE A 1067 2.39 12.80 30.49
C ILE A 1067 1.92 14.23 30.24
N SER A 1068 2.46 15.16 31.01
CA SER A 1068 2.26 16.60 30.82
C SER A 1068 3.51 17.23 30.20
N LEU A 1069 3.37 17.87 29.02
CA LEU A 1069 4.53 18.46 28.34
C LEU A 1069 5.19 19.56 29.18
N PHE A 1070 4.41 20.35 29.89
CA PHE A 1070 4.93 21.45 30.72
C PHE A 1070 5.72 20.95 31.93
N HIS A 1071 5.41 19.76 32.45
CA HIS A 1071 6.16 19.17 33.58
C HIS A 1071 7.61 18.84 33.18
N TYR A 1072 7.84 18.50 31.92
CA TYR A 1072 9.15 18.11 31.42
C TYR A 1072 9.92 19.27 30.76
N LEU A 1073 9.40 20.50 30.83
CA LEU A 1073 10.16 21.67 30.41
C LEU A 1073 11.41 21.82 31.28
N THR A 1074 12.57 21.93 30.63
CA THR A 1074 13.85 22.03 31.33
C THR A 1074 14.56 23.35 31.01
N ASP A 1075 15.10 23.98 32.05
CA ASP A 1075 16.06 25.09 31.94
C ASP A 1075 17.51 24.57 31.84
N GLU A 1076 17.73 23.28 32.09
CA GLU A 1076 19.02 22.62 31.88
C GLU A 1076 19.30 22.45 30.38
N LYS A 1077 20.57 22.23 30.00
CA LYS A 1077 20.91 21.98 28.60
C LYS A 1077 20.17 20.72 28.10
N PRO A 1078 19.23 20.84 27.15
CA PRO A 1078 18.50 19.69 26.66
C PRO A 1078 19.41 18.77 25.84
N PHE A 1079 19.10 17.48 25.78
CA PHE A 1079 19.82 16.51 24.93
C PHE A 1079 19.43 16.57 23.44
N PHE A 1080 18.70 17.60 23.05
CA PHE A 1080 18.30 17.87 21.67
C PHE A 1080 18.11 19.37 21.50
N SER A 1081 18.11 19.83 20.26
CA SER A 1081 17.86 21.22 19.90
C SER A 1081 16.70 21.33 18.93
N VAL A 1082 16.02 22.47 18.96
CA VAL A 1082 14.96 22.80 18.01
C VAL A 1082 15.32 24.09 17.31
N THR A 1083 15.26 24.07 15.98
CA THR A 1083 15.52 25.23 15.14
C THR A 1083 14.38 25.40 14.14
N THR A 1084 14.17 26.62 13.70
CA THR A 1084 13.12 27.00 12.75
C THR A 1084 13.80 27.67 11.56
N SER A 1085 13.37 27.38 10.33
CA SER A 1085 13.97 28.02 9.16
C SER A 1085 13.72 29.53 9.12
N ARG A 1086 12.63 29.99 9.76
CA ARG A 1086 12.29 31.40 9.94
C ARG A 1086 11.41 31.58 11.18
N ASN A 1087 11.39 32.81 11.70
CA ASN A 1087 10.55 33.21 12.83
C ASN A 1087 9.40 34.15 12.43
N TYR A 1088 9.37 34.53 11.16
CA TYR A 1088 8.37 35.40 10.56
C TYR A 1088 7.82 34.71 9.32
N PHE A 1089 6.50 34.59 9.25
CA PHE A 1089 5.79 34.00 8.13
C PHE A 1089 4.71 34.95 7.65
N SER A 1090 4.37 34.89 6.38
CA SER A 1090 3.04 35.25 5.90
C SER A 1090 2.09 34.05 6.00
N VAL A 1091 0.78 34.31 6.02
CA VAL A 1091 -0.22 33.23 5.90
C VAL A 1091 -0.01 32.47 4.58
N GLY A 1092 0.00 31.14 4.63
CA GLY A 1092 0.29 30.24 3.51
C GLY A 1092 1.78 30.05 3.21
N GLU A 1093 2.67 30.78 3.86
CA GLU A 1093 4.11 30.66 3.63
C GLU A 1093 4.66 29.36 4.25
N GLU A 1094 5.42 28.62 3.45
CA GLU A 1094 6.06 27.36 3.89
C GLU A 1094 7.35 27.62 4.69
N GLY A 1095 7.57 26.76 5.68
CA GLY A 1095 8.82 26.70 6.43
C GLY A 1095 9.02 25.34 7.06
N THR A 1096 9.95 25.28 7.99
CA THR A 1096 10.37 24.01 8.59
C THR A 1096 10.73 24.19 10.07
N ILE A 1097 10.39 23.18 10.86
CA ILE A 1097 10.84 23.00 12.23
C ILE A 1097 11.78 21.79 12.22
N ARG A 1098 13.02 22.03 12.61
CA ARG A 1098 14.08 21.02 12.64
C ARG A 1098 14.38 20.67 14.10
N ILE A 1099 14.30 19.39 14.42
CA ILE A 1099 14.61 18.85 15.74
C ILE A 1099 15.87 18.00 15.59
N GLU A 1100 16.93 18.35 16.30
CA GLU A 1100 18.23 17.66 16.21
C GLU A 1100 18.62 17.06 17.57
N LEU A 1101 18.73 15.73 17.64
CA LEU A 1101 19.25 15.02 18.83
C LEU A 1101 20.75 15.27 19.02
N ASP A 1102 21.19 15.30 20.28
CA ASP A 1102 22.59 15.40 20.65
C ASP A 1102 23.41 14.23 20.10
N TYR A 1103 24.72 14.48 19.95
CA TYR A 1103 25.62 13.53 19.32
C TYR A 1103 25.85 12.23 20.10
N ASP A 1104 25.39 12.16 21.36
CA ASP A 1104 25.46 10.98 22.20
C ASP A 1104 24.13 10.22 22.30
N LYS A 1105 23.09 10.61 21.54
CA LYS A 1105 21.79 9.93 21.51
C LYS A 1105 21.59 9.12 20.24
N ASP A 1106 20.78 8.07 20.40
CA ASP A 1106 20.43 7.13 19.35
C ASP A 1106 19.10 7.52 18.70
N PRO A 1107 19.06 8.00 17.45
CA PRO A 1107 17.78 8.36 16.83
C PRO A 1107 16.79 7.20 16.63
N SER A 1108 17.20 5.93 16.77
CA SER A 1108 16.27 4.80 16.73
C SER A 1108 15.53 4.53 18.05
N GLU A 1109 15.96 5.16 19.14
CA GLU A 1109 15.43 4.91 20.48
C GLU A 1109 14.55 6.06 21.01
N TYR A 1110 14.21 7.04 20.18
CA TYR A 1110 13.53 8.26 20.60
C TYR A 1110 12.38 8.65 19.68
N TYR A 1111 11.33 9.21 20.30
CA TYR A 1111 10.21 9.87 19.63
C TYR A 1111 10.16 11.34 20.02
N ALA A 1112 9.68 12.15 19.09
CA ALA A 1112 9.25 13.51 19.34
C ALA A 1112 7.72 13.57 19.37
N LEU A 1113 7.17 14.07 20.48
CA LEU A 1113 5.82 14.62 20.53
C LEU A 1113 5.95 16.11 20.22
N VAL A 1114 5.40 16.53 19.09
CA VAL A 1114 5.54 17.91 18.60
C VAL A 1114 4.18 18.58 18.62
N VAL A 1115 4.11 19.69 19.35
CA VAL A 1115 3.00 20.63 19.28
C VAL A 1115 3.51 21.88 18.57
N ALA A 1116 3.05 22.07 17.34
CA ALA A 1116 3.41 23.24 16.56
C ALA A 1116 2.94 24.53 17.27
N PRO A 1117 3.65 25.65 17.09
CA PRO A 1117 3.15 26.95 17.52
C PRO A 1117 1.71 27.14 17.03
N SER A 1118 0.81 27.66 17.85
CA SER A 1118 -0.62 27.78 17.50
C SER A 1118 -0.90 28.68 16.30
N VAL A 1119 0.11 29.39 15.78
CA VAL A 1119 0.06 30.20 14.55
C VAL A 1119 0.42 29.42 13.28
N LEU A 1120 0.94 28.19 13.42
CA LEU A 1120 1.37 27.31 12.34
C LEU A 1120 0.50 26.05 12.30
N SER A 1121 0.44 25.42 11.13
CA SER A 1121 -0.02 24.04 10.97
C SER A 1121 1.14 23.16 10.51
N ILE A 1122 1.12 21.90 10.92
CA ILE A 1122 2.06 20.88 10.46
C ILE A 1122 1.53 20.38 9.12
N ARG A 1123 2.35 20.54 8.08
CA ARG A 1123 2.04 19.97 6.78
C ARG A 1123 2.24 18.47 6.87
N GLN A 1124 1.37 17.74 6.20
CA GLN A 1124 1.56 16.32 6.01
C GLN A 1124 2.79 16.13 5.11
N THR A 1125 3.91 15.68 5.68
CA THR A 1125 5.13 15.41 4.93
C THR A 1125 5.30 13.91 4.71
N THR A 1126 6.24 13.61 3.84
CA THR A 1126 6.86 12.31 3.65
C THR A 1126 7.30 11.68 4.98
N ASP A 1127 7.74 12.51 5.93
CA ASP A 1127 8.15 12.08 7.28
C ASP A 1127 7.01 11.84 8.28
N LEU A 1128 5.78 12.14 7.88
CA LEU A 1128 4.55 11.85 8.63
C LEU A 1128 3.66 10.83 7.93
N LEU A 1129 3.98 10.48 6.68
CA LEU A 1129 3.18 9.63 5.80
C LEU A 1129 3.90 8.44 5.19
N SER A 1130 5.23 8.33 5.33
CA SER A 1130 5.97 7.16 4.82
C SER A 1130 5.58 5.85 5.50
N ASP A 1131 4.73 5.93 6.52
CA ASP A 1131 4.48 4.87 7.48
C ASP A 1131 3.31 3.96 7.09
N TYR A 1132 2.62 4.41 6.06
CA TYR A 1132 1.45 3.78 5.51
C TYR A 1132 1.79 2.87 4.31
N LYS A 1133 3.09 2.72 3.98
CA LYS A 1133 3.62 2.12 2.76
C LYS A 1133 3.39 0.61 2.55
N GLY A 1134 2.80 -0.10 3.52
CA GLY A 1134 2.30 -1.47 3.28
C GLY A 1134 0.87 -1.52 2.71
N GLN A 1135 0.09 -0.44 2.85
CA GLN A 1135 -1.33 -0.41 2.46
C GLN A 1135 -1.75 0.80 1.62
N ILE A 1136 -0.90 1.83 1.51
CA ILE A 1136 -1.22 3.08 0.80
C ILE A 1136 -1.22 2.96 -0.72
N ILE A 1137 -0.76 1.84 -1.29
CA ILE A 1137 -0.88 1.64 -2.75
C ILE A 1137 -2.35 1.65 -3.18
N TYR A 1138 -3.30 1.37 -2.28
CA TYR A 1138 -4.73 1.41 -2.58
C TYR A 1138 -5.50 2.45 -1.75
N GLY A 1139 -5.63 3.65 -2.34
CA GLY A 1139 -6.88 4.41 -2.27
C GLY A 1139 -7.15 5.26 -1.02
N GLN A 1140 -6.15 5.90 -0.42
CA GLN A 1140 -6.44 7.06 0.45
C GLN A 1140 -6.84 8.26 -0.42
N LYS A 1141 -8.10 8.29 -0.86
CA LYS A 1141 -8.66 9.49 -1.48
C LYS A 1141 -8.74 10.58 -0.42
N THR A 1142 -8.09 11.71 -0.73
CA THR A 1142 -7.96 12.96 0.04
C THR A 1142 -6.96 12.91 1.20
N LEU A 1143 -6.17 13.99 1.33
CA LEU A 1143 -5.78 14.59 2.60
C LEU A 1143 -5.35 16.03 2.32
N GLY A 1144 -6.32 16.94 2.34
CA GLY A 1144 -5.99 18.36 2.36
C GLY A 1144 -7.19 19.18 2.71
N GLY A 1145 -7.70 18.93 3.90
CA GLY A 1145 -8.57 19.85 4.59
C GLY A 1145 -8.37 19.74 6.09
N VAL A 1146 -7.33 19.07 6.57
CA VAL A 1146 -7.04 18.91 8.00
C VAL A 1146 -5.78 19.68 8.32
N LYS A 1147 -5.85 20.61 9.27
CA LYS A 1147 -4.72 21.36 9.79
C LYS A 1147 -4.21 20.66 11.04
N MET A 1148 -3.11 19.92 10.91
CA MET A 1148 -2.52 19.20 12.04
C MET A 1148 -1.77 20.16 12.95
N GLN A 1149 -1.89 19.96 14.26
CA GLN A 1149 -1.24 20.79 15.26
C GLN A 1149 -0.35 19.97 16.21
N MET A 1150 -0.75 18.72 16.50
CA MET A 1150 0.01 17.81 17.35
C MET A 1150 0.18 16.46 16.69
N ILE A 1151 1.41 15.95 16.74
CA ILE A 1151 1.84 14.67 16.19
C ILE A 1151 2.81 13.97 17.14
N THR A 1152 2.87 12.65 17.06
CA THR A 1152 3.94 11.83 17.65
C THR A 1152 4.71 11.19 16.49
N ALA A 1153 6.02 11.43 16.40
CA ALA A 1153 6.85 10.93 15.30
C ALA A 1153 8.18 10.34 15.82
N PRO A 1154 8.66 9.21 15.26
CA PRO A 1154 9.99 8.68 15.55
C PRO A 1154 11.09 9.47 14.84
N PHE A 1155 12.32 9.49 15.37
CA PHE A 1155 13.49 10.11 14.71
C PHE A 1155 14.05 9.29 13.52
N ARG A 1156 13.51 8.09 13.25
CA ARG A 1156 13.75 7.32 12.00
C ARG A 1156 15.23 7.01 11.73
N GLY A 1157 16.04 6.90 12.78
CA GLY A 1157 17.48 6.67 12.63
C GLY A 1157 18.28 7.90 12.18
N ALA A 1158 17.63 9.03 11.91
CA ALA A 1158 18.26 10.32 11.65
C ALA A 1158 18.28 11.17 12.93
N ARG A 1159 19.40 11.81 13.26
CA ARG A 1159 19.41 12.75 14.41
C ARG A 1159 18.57 13.98 14.13
N GLU A 1160 18.35 14.28 12.87
CA GLU A 1160 17.59 15.41 12.42
C GLU A 1160 16.21 14.93 11.95
N MET A 1161 15.17 15.46 12.58
CA MET A 1161 13.78 15.37 12.12
C MET A 1161 13.39 16.73 11.56
N VAL A 1162 12.83 16.76 10.35
CA VAL A 1162 12.37 17.99 9.71
C VAL A 1162 10.88 17.91 9.47
N LEU A 1163 10.13 18.77 10.16
CA LEU A 1163 8.70 18.93 9.95
C LEU A 1163 8.48 20.13 9.03
N GLU A 1164 7.77 19.94 7.92
CA GLU A 1164 7.28 21.07 7.15
C GLU A 1164 6.08 21.68 7.85
N VAL A 1165 6.05 23.00 7.88
CA VAL A 1165 4.99 23.79 8.50
C VAL A 1165 4.57 24.91 7.56
N GLU A 1166 3.36 25.40 7.72
CA GLU A 1166 2.87 26.59 7.01
C GLU A 1166 2.33 27.63 8.00
N GLY A 1167 2.49 28.92 7.67
CA GLY A 1167 1.86 30.01 8.42
C GLY A 1167 0.34 29.95 8.27
N THR A 1168 -0.40 29.82 9.37
CA THR A 1168 -1.87 29.62 9.29
C THR A 1168 -2.66 30.75 9.92
N TYR A 1169 -2.22 31.25 11.08
CA TYR A 1169 -2.97 32.26 11.84
C TYR A 1169 -2.09 33.44 12.19
N GLN A 1170 -2.53 34.65 11.86
CA GLN A 1170 -1.84 35.88 12.27
C GLN A 1170 -1.68 35.93 13.78
N GLY A 1171 -0.53 36.39 14.26
CA GLY A 1171 -0.26 36.47 15.68
C GLY A 1171 1.15 36.02 16.03
N LYS A 1172 1.33 35.64 17.29
CA LYS A 1172 2.61 35.16 17.82
C LYS A 1172 2.38 34.00 18.77
N SER A 1173 3.08 32.89 18.57
CA SER A 1173 2.97 31.73 19.46
C SER A 1173 4.31 31.02 19.57
N GLU A 1174 4.58 30.46 20.74
CA GLU A 1174 5.61 29.43 20.93
C GLU A 1174 4.98 28.06 20.66
N GLY A 1175 5.82 27.06 20.40
CA GLY A 1175 5.40 25.66 20.36
C GLY A 1175 6.19 24.84 21.37
N LEU A 1176 5.97 23.53 21.37
CA LEU A 1176 6.65 22.61 22.27
C LEU A 1176 7.09 21.37 21.52
N VAL A 1177 8.32 20.93 21.79
CA VAL A 1177 8.80 19.61 21.40
C VAL A 1177 9.16 18.88 22.67
N LEU A 1178 8.54 17.73 22.89
CA LEU A 1178 8.96 16.78 23.90
C LEU A 1178 9.65 15.62 23.20
N VAL A 1179 10.90 15.37 23.57
CA VAL A 1179 11.61 14.18 23.12
C VAL A 1179 11.69 13.19 24.28
N ARG A 1180 11.29 11.95 24.01
CA ARG A 1180 11.32 10.85 24.97
C ARG A 1180 12.03 9.63 24.40
N HIS A 1181 12.63 8.86 25.28
CA HIS A 1181 13.09 7.51 24.95
C HIS A 1181 11.90 6.55 24.86
N ILE A 1182 11.99 5.53 23.99
CA ILE A 1182 10.92 4.54 23.75
C ILE A 1182 10.59 3.74 25.02
N SER A 1183 11.63 3.18 25.63
CA SER A 1183 11.56 2.32 26.82
C SER A 1183 11.76 3.04 28.15
N ASN A 1184 12.67 4.03 28.24
CA ASN A 1184 13.06 4.60 29.52
C ASN A 1184 12.22 5.83 29.90
N PRO A 1185 11.26 5.72 30.83
CA PRO A 1185 10.41 6.84 31.23
C PRO A 1185 11.17 7.97 31.94
N ASN A 1186 12.40 7.73 32.39
CA ASN A 1186 13.23 8.75 33.03
C ASN A 1186 13.97 9.64 32.02
N ILE A 1187 14.03 9.26 30.74
CA ILE A 1187 14.71 10.02 29.69
C ILE A 1187 13.64 10.72 28.85
N ILE A 1188 13.22 11.88 29.33
CA ILE A 1188 12.19 12.70 28.74
C ILE A 1188 12.50 14.17 29.02
N GLN A 1189 12.49 15.00 27.99
CA GLN A 1189 12.72 16.43 28.10
C GLN A 1189 11.86 17.17 27.09
N ALA A 1190 11.34 18.33 27.50
CA ALA A 1190 10.62 19.24 26.63
C ALA A 1190 11.38 20.55 26.46
N VAL A 1191 11.36 21.07 25.25
CA VAL A 1191 11.97 22.34 24.86
C VAL A 1191 10.92 23.16 24.11
N LYS A 1192 10.97 24.48 24.31
CA LYS A 1192 10.14 25.42 23.58
C LYS A 1192 10.63 25.59 22.15
N ILE A 1193 9.69 25.59 21.21
CA ILE A 1193 9.95 26.08 19.86
C ILE A 1193 10.02 27.61 19.94
N PRO A 1194 11.03 28.27 19.32
CA PRO A 1194 11.13 29.72 19.31
C PRO A 1194 9.82 30.38 18.91
N ALA A 1195 9.51 31.53 19.52
CA ALA A 1195 8.27 32.24 19.22
C ALA A 1195 8.21 32.64 17.74
N ILE A 1196 7.20 32.12 17.05
CA ILE A 1196 6.92 32.42 15.65
C ILE A 1196 5.89 33.54 15.56
N SER A 1197 6.10 34.48 14.66
CA SER A 1197 5.13 35.51 14.31
C SER A 1197 4.63 35.30 12.89
N VAL A 1198 3.32 35.31 12.69
CA VAL A 1198 2.70 35.26 11.36
C VAL A 1198 2.00 36.59 11.12
N GLN A 1199 2.24 37.19 9.96
CA GLN A 1199 1.66 38.47 9.52
C GLN A 1199 0.68 38.31 8.37
#